data_AF-A0A4W4GRH1-F1
#
_entry.id   AF-A0A4W4GRH1-F1
#
_cell.length_a   1.000
_cell.length_b   1.000
_cell.length_c   1.000
_cell.angle_alpha   90.00
_cell.angle_beta   90.00
_cell.angle_gamma   90.00
#
_symmetry.space_group_name_H-M   'P 1'
#
loop_
_entity.id
_entity.type
_entity.pdbx_description
1 polymer ?
#
loop_
_entity_poly.entity_id
_entity_poly.type
_entity_poly.pdbx_seq_one_letter_code
_entity_poly.pdbx_strand_id
1 'polypeptide(L)'
;MDNQIETAQCCPDSVSQCSVTISDFSDEIMLNILRYIPSHDLMVSVNRVCQKFRILCLDKSLTTHIHLHKEYSATDEAVKRLLKEVSGDVRTLNASGCYWLSGSTLEQVTRCSGVVRLDVTGCRVTPTRLSRLLGSLRALRALALDVGPGFALQQLSAEGKAALARLRELQQTLLAASYGVVPCCSGLRSLHLYLEAGEGRQEAGGCAQLMVGQSSVPHYQNLRWFSARLAPGEVNRTLLALYLAVFSLSVPSGLAGLVVFVPGPAPPRPGAVAALTERMAAADGSIVRALQLPRTWLDGAMLGRVLAHGCPAYLNVSRCSTPGFNPLHVLLGAGRDLSPLRSLNLRGCGCGPPVDGSGKGEETMDGESVRALVRACPDLVRLNLSATHYHHAPPAGQDGHLCRALGCLAHLRSLALPACALAPRAPETAAARPDLGLPSSSPLFGLKKARRVGVPIYQPCSEDAAHQGEDPAEASCFRPLLEGCPHLAELELIGAGFSSAMPRNEPAIRKDPAACPWSCLIGDAQLAVLGKLRFLRRLTLAHLPGVLKGTGLIQLAQGCKDLQALSLANLGSLKTVNYTQALQEVLVHCTQLRDLRLEQPYFNANAAFFEALAHCRRLRRLCLVSRHGTFQPAAAAAFVQRSTSLIMCHMFMGGTLAACKALQKTLLDSLSASRPALSVVVYPLLHEDLSHVIREMPLCHLDEITLFKSRVAEEPPLLVEEARAD
;
A
#
# COMPACT_ATOMS: atom_id res chain seq x y z
N MET A 1 23.88 -63.08 -45.08
CA MET A 1 22.96 -63.26 -46.22
C MET A 1 21.61 -62.74 -45.79
N ASP A 2 21.10 -61.93 -46.68
CA ASP A 2 19.78 -61.34 -46.82
C ASP A 2 18.58 -62.11 -46.24
N ASN A 3 17.58 -61.30 -45.88
CA ASN A 3 16.14 -61.54 -46.01
C ASN A 3 15.52 -62.74 -45.29
N GLN A 4 14.83 -62.45 -44.18
CA GLN A 4 13.54 -63.07 -43.90
C GLN A 4 12.50 -61.98 -43.59
N ILE A 5 11.72 -61.67 -44.62
CA ILE A 5 10.41 -61.06 -44.52
C ILE A 5 9.43 -62.22 -44.34
N GLU A 6 8.82 -62.36 -43.17
CA GLU A 6 7.52 -63.02 -43.02
C GLU A 6 6.64 -62.20 -42.06
N THR A 7 5.82 -61.36 -42.69
CA THR A 7 4.46 -60.96 -42.30
C THR A 7 3.95 -61.46 -40.94
N ALA A 8 3.96 -60.56 -39.95
CA ALA A 8 3.03 -60.62 -38.82
C ALA A 8 1.89 -59.62 -39.08
N GLN A 9 0.69 -60.18 -39.23
CA GLN A 9 -0.58 -59.50 -39.45
C GLN A 9 -0.85 -58.40 -38.41
N CYS A 10 -0.93 -57.14 -38.85
CA CYS A 10 -1.65 -56.12 -38.09
C CYS A 10 -3.15 -56.28 -38.32
N CYS A 11 -3.86 -56.76 -37.30
CA CYS A 11 -5.30 -56.57 -37.20
C CYS A 11 -5.61 -55.06 -37.08
N PRO A 12 -6.65 -54.55 -37.75
CA PRO A 12 -7.00 -53.13 -37.70
C PRO A 12 -7.89 -52.88 -36.47
N ASP A 13 -7.29 -52.75 -35.29
CA ASP A 13 -7.98 -52.12 -34.17
C ASP A 13 -7.78 -50.61 -34.27
N SER A 14 -8.66 -50.01 -35.07
CA SER A 14 -8.87 -48.57 -35.19
C SER A 14 -9.31 -47.98 -33.86
N VAL A 15 -8.36 -47.62 -32.99
CA VAL A 15 -8.62 -46.60 -31.96
C VAL A 15 -8.36 -45.26 -32.61
N SER A 16 -9.39 -44.73 -33.26
CA SER A 16 -9.45 -43.34 -33.70
C SER A 16 -9.15 -42.45 -32.49
N GLN A 17 -7.95 -41.87 -32.44
CA GLN A 17 -7.65 -40.79 -31.50
C GLN A 17 -8.49 -39.58 -31.89
N CYS A 18 -9.73 -39.50 -31.37
CA CYS A 18 -10.54 -38.29 -31.46
C CYS A 18 -9.80 -37.18 -30.72
N SER A 19 -9.14 -36.29 -31.48
CA SER A 19 -8.57 -35.08 -30.93
C SER A 19 -9.70 -34.24 -30.35
N VAL A 20 -9.80 -34.15 -29.02
CA VAL A 20 -10.74 -33.26 -28.34
C VAL A 20 -10.38 -31.82 -28.73
N THR A 21 -11.28 -31.16 -29.42
CA THR A 21 -11.18 -29.76 -29.81
C THR A 21 -11.87 -28.87 -28.79
N ILE A 22 -11.53 -27.58 -28.77
CA ILE A 22 -12.13 -26.62 -27.83
C ILE A 22 -13.65 -26.48 -28.01
N SER A 23 -14.15 -26.88 -29.17
CA SER A 23 -15.58 -26.90 -29.52
C SER A 23 -16.35 -27.98 -28.76
N ASP A 24 -15.66 -29.00 -28.23
CA ASP A 24 -16.26 -30.17 -27.57
C ASP A 24 -16.57 -29.92 -26.09
N PHE A 25 -16.03 -28.84 -25.49
CA PHE A 25 -16.38 -28.43 -24.12
C PHE A 25 -17.78 -27.79 -24.07
N SER A 26 -18.51 -27.97 -22.97
CA SER A 26 -19.81 -27.29 -22.77
C SER A 26 -19.65 -25.77 -22.64
N ASP A 27 -20.70 -25.03 -23.00
CA ASP A 27 -20.70 -23.56 -22.94
C ASP A 27 -20.44 -23.05 -21.52
N GLU A 28 -20.95 -23.73 -20.49
CA GLU A 28 -20.73 -23.37 -19.08
C GLU A 28 -19.25 -23.46 -18.67
N ILE A 29 -18.54 -24.51 -19.09
CA ILE A 29 -17.11 -24.66 -18.82
C ILE A 29 -16.35 -23.54 -19.55
N MET A 30 -16.72 -23.27 -20.80
CA MET A 30 -16.09 -22.22 -21.59
C MET A 30 -16.31 -20.84 -20.96
N LEU A 31 -17.52 -20.48 -20.53
CA LEU A 31 -17.79 -19.23 -19.82
C LEU A 31 -16.99 -19.12 -18.51
N ASN A 32 -16.86 -20.22 -17.77
CA ASN A 32 -16.03 -20.29 -16.57
C ASN A 32 -14.53 -20.09 -16.85
N ILE A 33 -14.05 -20.44 -18.05
CA ILE A 33 -12.68 -20.14 -18.49
C ILE A 33 -12.57 -18.66 -18.90
N LEU A 34 -13.51 -18.19 -19.72
CA LEU A 34 -13.51 -16.84 -20.30
C LEU A 34 -13.62 -15.74 -19.24
N ARG A 35 -14.25 -15.99 -18.09
CA ARG A 35 -14.34 -15.01 -16.97
C ARG A 35 -12.99 -14.55 -16.42
N TYR A 36 -11.92 -15.33 -16.64
CA TYR A 36 -10.57 -14.99 -16.18
C TYR A 36 -9.76 -14.19 -17.22
N ILE A 37 -10.30 -13.99 -18.41
CA ILE A 37 -9.66 -13.22 -19.49
C ILE A 37 -10.11 -11.75 -19.37
N PRO A 38 -9.19 -10.77 -19.50
CA PRO A 38 -9.55 -9.36 -19.51
C PRO A 38 -10.64 -9.04 -20.54
N SER A 39 -11.62 -8.20 -20.16
CA SER A 39 -12.78 -7.92 -21.03
C SER A 39 -12.40 -7.35 -22.40
N HIS A 40 -11.32 -6.57 -22.47
CA HIS A 40 -10.85 -6.02 -23.74
C HIS A 40 -10.26 -7.10 -24.68
N ASP A 41 -9.57 -8.09 -24.14
CA ASP A 41 -9.00 -9.21 -24.91
C ASP A 41 -10.08 -10.18 -25.40
N LEU A 42 -11.17 -10.34 -24.64
CA LEU A 42 -12.33 -11.10 -25.09
C LEU A 42 -12.86 -10.57 -26.44
N MET A 43 -12.98 -9.25 -26.58
CA MET A 43 -13.52 -8.61 -27.78
C MET A 43 -12.48 -8.51 -28.91
N VAL A 44 -11.24 -8.15 -28.58
CA VAL A 44 -10.21 -7.90 -29.59
C VAL A 44 -9.59 -9.18 -30.14
N SER A 45 -9.45 -10.21 -29.30
CA SER A 45 -8.69 -11.41 -29.62
C SER A 45 -9.56 -12.66 -29.63
N VAL A 46 -10.22 -12.99 -28.51
CA VAL A 46 -10.89 -14.30 -28.33
C VAL A 46 -12.10 -14.47 -29.25
N ASN A 47 -12.92 -13.43 -29.39
CA ASN A 47 -14.08 -13.39 -30.28
C ASN A 47 -13.72 -13.77 -31.73
N ARG A 48 -12.48 -13.50 -32.17
CA ARG A 48 -12.03 -13.74 -33.56
C ARG A 48 -11.58 -15.19 -33.82
N VAL A 49 -11.47 -16.03 -32.79
CA VAL A 49 -10.92 -17.38 -32.92
C VAL A 49 -11.89 -18.33 -33.60
N CYS A 50 -13.16 -18.37 -33.18
CA CYS A 50 -14.19 -19.21 -33.80
C CYS A 50 -15.60 -18.67 -33.54
N GLN A 51 -16.59 -19.19 -34.26
CA GLN A 51 -17.99 -18.77 -34.11
C GLN A 51 -18.55 -19.01 -32.71
N LYS A 52 -18.16 -20.12 -32.05
CA LYS A 52 -18.58 -20.42 -30.68
C LYS A 52 -18.08 -19.35 -29.71
N PHE A 53 -16.80 -19.02 -29.75
CA PHE A 53 -16.24 -17.94 -28.92
C PHE A 53 -16.85 -16.58 -29.21
N ARG A 54 -17.13 -16.27 -30.48
CA ARG A 54 -17.84 -15.03 -30.83
C ARG A 54 -19.17 -14.89 -30.11
N ILE A 55 -19.93 -15.98 -29.98
CA ILE A 55 -21.21 -15.99 -29.28
C ILE A 55 -20.97 -15.90 -27.77
N LEU A 56 -20.11 -16.76 -27.22
CA LEU A 56 -19.86 -16.83 -25.77
C LEU A 56 -19.24 -15.56 -25.19
N CYS A 57 -18.36 -14.88 -25.91
CA CYS A 57 -17.76 -13.63 -25.45
C CYS A 57 -18.78 -12.50 -25.27
N LEU A 58 -19.94 -12.58 -25.92
CA LEU A 58 -21.05 -11.62 -25.79
C LEU A 58 -22.08 -12.05 -24.74
N ASP A 59 -21.87 -13.17 -24.06
CA ASP A 59 -22.77 -13.64 -23.02
C ASP A 59 -22.86 -12.66 -21.84
N LYS A 60 -24.06 -12.56 -21.27
CA LYS A 60 -24.36 -11.63 -20.17
C LYS A 60 -23.51 -11.87 -18.93
N SER A 61 -23.11 -13.11 -18.66
CA SER A 61 -22.24 -13.42 -17.53
C SER A 61 -20.87 -12.74 -17.64
N LEU A 62 -20.41 -12.41 -18.85
CA LEU A 62 -19.12 -11.76 -19.12
C LEU A 62 -19.24 -10.26 -19.40
N THR A 63 -20.36 -9.80 -19.97
CA THR A 63 -20.53 -8.41 -20.43
C THR A 63 -21.21 -7.50 -19.41
N THR A 64 -21.92 -8.05 -18.43
CA THR A 64 -22.62 -7.27 -17.38
C THR A 64 -21.67 -6.52 -16.45
N HIS A 65 -20.53 -7.14 -16.11
CA HIS A 65 -19.56 -6.63 -15.15
C HIS A 65 -18.19 -6.42 -15.80
N ILE A 66 -17.95 -5.21 -16.33
CA ILE A 66 -16.70 -4.87 -17.01
C ILE A 66 -15.71 -4.27 -16.02
N HIS A 67 -14.61 -4.98 -15.81
CA HIS A 67 -13.51 -4.57 -14.96
C HIS A 67 -12.27 -4.26 -15.80
N LEU A 68 -11.99 -2.97 -16.00
CA LEU A 68 -10.78 -2.43 -16.61
C LEU A 68 -9.81 -1.84 -15.57
N HIS A 69 -10.08 -2.05 -14.28
CA HIS A 69 -9.27 -1.51 -13.18
C HIS A 69 -7.78 -1.80 -13.37
N LYS A 70 -6.98 -0.74 -13.55
CA LYS A 70 -5.52 -0.84 -13.72
C LYS A 70 -5.11 -1.83 -14.84
N GLU A 71 -5.90 -1.90 -15.90
CA GLU A 71 -5.61 -2.79 -17.04
C GLU A 71 -4.62 -2.13 -18.01
N TYR A 72 -3.35 -2.07 -17.62
CA TYR A 72 -2.31 -1.32 -18.32
C TYR A 72 -1.93 -1.88 -19.71
N SER A 73 -2.37 -3.09 -20.07
CA SER A 73 -2.19 -3.63 -21.44
C SER A 73 -3.21 -3.07 -22.43
N ALA A 74 -4.33 -2.53 -21.96
CA ALA A 74 -5.42 -2.09 -22.81
C ALA A 74 -5.11 -0.74 -23.46
N THR A 75 -5.19 -0.69 -24.80
CA THR A 75 -5.07 0.57 -25.56
C THR A 75 -6.41 1.33 -25.57
N ASP A 76 -6.34 2.64 -25.80
CA ASP A 76 -7.53 3.50 -25.87
C ASP A 76 -8.55 2.98 -26.91
N GLU A 77 -8.07 2.61 -28.10
CA GLU A 77 -8.90 2.07 -29.18
C GLU A 77 -9.43 0.64 -28.91
N ALA A 78 -8.74 -0.16 -28.10
CA ALA A 78 -9.25 -1.46 -27.67
C ALA A 78 -10.44 -1.28 -26.71
N VAL A 79 -10.31 -0.40 -25.72
CA VAL A 79 -11.39 -0.09 -24.76
C VAL A 79 -12.59 0.55 -25.47
N LYS A 80 -12.35 1.46 -26.40
CA LYS A 80 -13.40 2.09 -27.20
C LYS A 80 -14.20 1.08 -28.04
N ARG A 81 -13.53 0.08 -28.63
CA ARG A 81 -14.18 -1.02 -29.34
C ARG A 81 -15.00 -1.90 -28.40
N LEU A 82 -14.42 -2.31 -27.28
CA LEU A 82 -15.12 -3.06 -26.23
C LEU A 82 -16.43 -2.39 -25.85
N LEU A 83 -16.38 -1.11 -25.44
CA LEU A 83 -17.58 -0.38 -25.01
C LEU A 83 -18.63 -0.25 -26.11
N LYS A 84 -18.22 -0.19 -27.39
CA LYS A 84 -19.15 -0.12 -28.52
C LYS A 84 -19.92 -1.43 -28.70
N GLU A 85 -19.26 -2.57 -28.53
CA GLU A 85 -19.87 -3.90 -28.74
C GLU A 85 -20.80 -4.30 -27.60
N VAL A 86 -20.44 -3.99 -26.35
CA VAL A 86 -21.15 -4.47 -25.14
C VAL A 86 -22.11 -3.46 -24.52
N SER A 87 -22.25 -2.26 -25.11
CA SER A 87 -22.96 -1.12 -24.49
C SER A 87 -24.35 -1.42 -23.93
N GLY A 88 -25.10 -2.34 -24.54
CA GLY A 88 -26.47 -2.67 -24.13
C GLY A 88 -26.58 -3.42 -22.79
N ASP A 89 -25.57 -4.20 -22.42
CA ASP A 89 -25.67 -5.17 -21.31
C ASP A 89 -24.91 -4.73 -20.03
N VAL A 90 -24.06 -3.71 -20.12
CA VAL A 90 -23.20 -3.29 -19.01
C VAL A 90 -24.02 -2.75 -17.82
N ARG A 91 -23.83 -3.37 -16.65
CA ARG A 91 -24.40 -2.91 -15.37
C ARG A 91 -23.36 -2.27 -14.47
N THR A 92 -22.12 -2.77 -14.48
CA THR A 92 -21.02 -2.16 -13.74
C THR A 92 -19.84 -1.94 -14.66
N LEU A 93 -19.31 -0.72 -14.68
CA LEU A 93 -18.10 -0.37 -15.41
C LEU A 93 -17.08 0.22 -14.45
N ASN A 94 -15.97 -0.48 -14.28
CA ASN A 94 -14.83 0.00 -13.49
C ASN A 94 -13.65 0.27 -14.41
N ALA A 95 -13.34 1.53 -14.66
CA ALA A 95 -12.17 2.02 -15.40
C ALA A 95 -11.20 2.79 -14.50
N SER A 96 -11.18 2.49 -13.20
CA SER A 96 -10.30 3.18 -12.25
C SER A 96 -8.83 2.91 -12.51
N GLY A 97 -8.01 3.95 -12.38
CA GLY A 97 -6.58 3.89 -12.64
C GLY A 97 -6.22 3.89 -14.13
N CYS A 98 -7.19 4.03 -15.04
CA CYS A 98 -6.97 4.09 -16.48
C CYS A 98 -6.70 5.51 -16.98
N TYR A 99 -5.70 6.17 -16.40
CA TYR A 99 -5.39 7.59 -16.63
C TYR A 99 -4.95 7.94 -18.06
N TRP A 100 -4.62 6.94 -18.88
CA TRP A 100 -4.24 7.12 -20.28
C TRP A 100 -5.44 7.15 -21.24
N LEU A 101 -6.66 6.83 -20.77
CA LEU A 101 -7.85 6.82 -21.62
C LEU A 101 -8.22 8.24 -22.06
N SER A 102 -8.52 8.35 -23.35
CA SER A 102 -8.91 9.63 -23.94
C SER A 102 -10.35 9.99 -23.56
N GLY A 103 -10.65 11.29 -23.67
CA GLY A 103 -12.01 11.78 -23.49
C GLY A 103 -13.01 11.16 -24.47
N SER A 104 -12.56 10.79 -25.67
CA SER A 104 -13.42 10.19 -26.71
C SER A 104 -13.86 8.77 -26.35
N THR A 105 -13.03 8.04 -25.62
CA THR A 105 -13.34 6.70 -25.10
C THR A 105 -14.37 6.78 -23.99
N LEU A 106 -14.23 7.74 -23.07
CA LEU A 106 -15.22 7.98 -22.02
C LEU A 106 -16.58 8.39 -22.58
N GLU A 107 -16.63 9.07 -23.73
CA GLU A 107 -17.89 9.39 -24.39
C GLU A 107 -18.67 8.16 -24.85
N GLN A 108 -17.99 7.02 -25.13
CA GLN A 108 -18.70 5.77 -25.46
C GLN A 108 -19.51 5.23 -24.28
N VAL A 109 -19.14 5.56 -23.04
CA VAL A 109 -19.89 5.17 -21.83
C VAL A 109 -21.32 5.74 -21.84
N THR A 110 -21.56 6.86 -22.53
CA THR A 110 -22.91 7.43 -22.68
C THR A 110 -23.90 6.47 -23.36
N ARG A 111 -23.41 5.49 -24.13
CA ARG A 111 -24.23 4.46 -24.77
C ARG A 111 -24.67 3.37 -23.79
N CYS A 112 -24.01 3.24 -22.65
CA CYS A 112 -24.23 2.19 -21.67
C CYS A 112 -25.36 2.56 -20.69
N SER A 113 -26.57 2.75 -21.18
CA SER A 113 -27.71 3.28 -20.40
C SER A 113 -28.10 2.43 -19.18
N GLY A 114 -27.75 1.14 -19.18
CA GLY A 114 -28.01 0.18 -18.10
C GLY A 114 -27.08 0.28 -16.89
N VAL A 115 -26.02 1.10 -16.94
CA VAL A 115 -24.98 1.15 -15.90
C VAL A 115 -25.55 1.68 -14.58
N VAL A 116 -25.33 0.90 -13.53
CA VAL A 116 -25.71 1.17 -12.14
C VAL A 116 -24.51 1.64 -11.33
N ARG A 117 -23.31 1.11 -11.60
CA ARG A 117 -22.07 1.54 -10.94
C ARG A 117 -21.02 1.94 -11.98
N LEU A 118 -20.52 3.16 -11.88
CA LEU A 118 -19.49 3.72 -12.75
C LEU A 118 -18.30 4.21 -11.91
N ASP A 119 -17.12 3.69 -12.20
CA ASP A 119 -15.86 4.19 -11.64
C ASP A 119 -14.94 4.64 -12.77
N VAL A 120 -14.62 5.93 -12.77
CA VAL A 120 -13.73 6.60 -13.71
C VAL A 120 -12.64 7.40 -12.98
N THR A 121 -12.29 6.99 -11.75
CA THR A 121 -11.18 7.59 -11.02
C THR A 121 -9.85 7.42 -11.75
N GLY A 122 -9.02 8.45 -11.77
CA GLY A 122 -7.82 8.56 -12.59
C GLY A 122 -8.06 9.03 -14.03
N CYS A 123 -9.30 9.01 -14.54
CA CYS A 123 -9.62 9.47 -15.89
C CYS A 123 -9.93 10.98 -15.93
N ARG A 124 -9.58 11.65 -17.04
CA ARG A 124 -9.86 13.09 -17.20
C ARG A 124 -11.32 13.34 -17.60
N VAL A 125 -12.14 13.77 -16.64
CA VAL A 125 -13.58 14.08 -16.85
C VAL A 125 -13.83 15.58 -16.69
N THR A 126 -14.34 16.22 -17.75
CA THR A 126 -14.77 17.63 -17.69
C THR A 126 -16.23 17.73 -17.21
N PRO A 127 -16.68 18.87 -16.64
CA PRO A 127 -18.07 19.07 -16.23
C PRO A 127 -19.09 18.83 -17.36
N THR A 128 -18.76 19.27 -18.57
CA THR A 128 -19.60 19.10 -19.77
C THR A 128 -19.71 17.63 -20.18
N ARG A 129 -18.62 16.86 -20.08
CA ARG A 129 -18.64 15.42 -20.36
C ARG A 129 -19.37 14.66 -19.26
N LEU A 130 -19.18 15.04 -17.99
CA LEU A 130 -19.92 14.48 -16.87
C LEU A 130 -21.43 14.70 -17.02
N SER A 131 -21.85 15.89 -17.45
CA SER A 131 -23.27 16.19 -17.71
C SER A 131 -23.88 15.27 -18.76
N ARG A 132 -23.17 15.04 -19.87
CA ARG A 132 -23.61 14.11 -20.93
C ARG A 132 -23.68 12.67 -20.40
N LEU A 133 -22.69 12.23 -19.64
CA LEU A 133 -22.68 10.91 -19.01
C LEU A 133 -23.89 10.74 -18.08
N LEU A 134 -24.08 11.66 -17.15
CA LEU A 134 -25.16 11.60 -16.16
C LEU A 134 -26.56 11.70 -16.78
N GLY A 135 -26.73 12.48 -17.87
CA GLY A 135 -27.99 12.57 -18.60
C GLY A 135 -28.40 11.25 -19.27
N SER A 136 -27.42 10.51 -19.82
CA SER A 136 -27.67 9.21 -20.46
C SER A 136 -27.81 8.06 -19.44
N LEU A 137 -27.06 8.09 -18.33
CA LEU A 137 -26.98 7.01 -17.35
C LEU A 137 -28.10 7.10 -16.30
N ARG A 138 -29.33 6.84 -16.73
CA ARG A 138 -30.52 7.01 -15.87
C ARG A 138 -30.58 6.02 -14.69
N ALA A 139 -29.94 4.86 -14.79
CA ALA A 139 -29.94 3.82 -13.76
C ALA A 139 -28.82 3.97 -12.71
N LEU A 140 -27.95 4.99 -12.84
CA LEU A 140 -26.76 5.14 -12.02
C LEU A 140 -27.08 5.32 -10.52
N ARG A 141 -26.40 4.55 -9.68
CA ARG A 141 -26.51 4.57 -8.20
C ARG A 141 -25.17 4.77 -7.50
N ALA A 142 -24.07 4.33 -8.11
CA ALA A 142 -22.71 4.53 -7.59
C ALA A 142 -21.84 5.24 -8.62
N LEU A 143 -21.15 6.28 -8.19
CA LEU A 143 -20.24 7.05 -9.03
C LEU A 143 -18.91 7.29 -8.31
N ALA A 144 -17.81 7.01 -9.00
CA ALA A 144 -16.47 7.36 -8.57
C ALA A 144 -15.75 8.21 -9.65
N LEU A 145 -15.25 9.39 -9.28
CA LEU A 145 -14.60 10.32 -10.21
C LEU A 145 -13.51 11.18 -9.56
N ASP A 146 -12.69 11.80 -10.39
CA ASP A 146 -11.75 12.85 -9.97
C ASP A 146 -12.28 14.24 -10.35
N VAL A 147 -12.12 15.20 -9.44
CA VAL A 147 -12.51 16.59 -9.58
C VAL A 147 -11.24 17.44 -9.60
N GLY A 148 -10.88 17.86 -10.81
CA GLY A 148 -9.68 18.66 -11.08
C GLY A 148 -9.87 20.18 -10.96
N PRO A 149 -8.78 20.95 -11.07
CA PRO A 149 -8.85 22.41 -11.18
C PRO A 149 -9.68 22.82 -12.41
N GLY A 150 -10.50 23.87 -12.27
CA GLY A 150 -11.41 24.34 -13.32
C GLY A 150 -12.74 23.59 -13.41
N PHE A 151 -13.00 22.60 -12.55
CA PHE A 151 -14.31 21.97 -12.44
C PHE A 151 -15.31 22.92 -11.75
N ALA A 152 -16.34 23.35 -12.47
CA ALA A 152 -17.38 24.22 -11.94
C ALA A 152 -18.75 23.51 -11.93
N LEU A 153 -19.37 23.40 -10.75
CA LEU A 153 -20.68 22.78 -10.57
C LEU A 153 -21.79 23.48 -11.39
N GLN A 154 -21.64 24.78 -11.64
CA GLN A 154 -22.58 25.57 -12.45
C GLN A 154 -22.63 25.12 -13.92
N GLN A 155 -21.54 24.53 -14.44
CA GLN A 155 -21.49 24.00 -15.80
C GLN A 155 -22.22 22.66 -15.95
N LEU A 156 -22.72 22.08 -14.85
CA LEU A 156 -23.53 20.87 -14.92
C LEU A 156 -24.96 21.19 -15.39
N SER A 157 -25.46 20.36 -16.31
CA SER A 157 -26.85 20.40 -16.76
C SER A 157 -27.83 20.10 -15.62
N ALA A 158 -29.08 20.59 -15.74
CA ALA A 158 -30.12 20.32 -14.76
C ALA A 158 -30.39 18.81 -14.61
N GLU A 159 -30.38 18.08 -15.73
CA GLU A 159 -30.49 16.62 -15.78
C GLU A 159 -29.33 15.92 -15.06
N GLY A 160 -28.10 16.41 -15.24
CA GLY A 160 -26.93 15.90 -14.54
C GLY A 160 -27.05 16.07 -13.02
N LYS A 161 -27.50 17.25 -12.57
CA LYS A 161 -27.74 17.50 -11.13
C LYS A 161 -28.84 16.60 -10.57
N ALA A 162 -29.93 16.40 -11.31
CA ALA A 162 -31.00 15.47 -10.93
C ALA A 162 -30.53 14.01 -10.89
N ALA A 163 -29.59 13.62 -11.75
CA ALA A 163 -28.97 12.30 -11.68
C ALA A 163 -28.09 12.14 -10.42
N LEU A 164 -27.29 13.14 -10.07
CA LEU A 164 -26.47 13.14 -8.85
C LEU A 164 -27.33 13.00 -7.57
N ALA A 165 -28.50 13.64 -7.53
CA ALA A 165 -29.40 13.56 -6.38
C ALA A 165 -29.91 12.13 -6.09
N ARG A 166 -29.90 11.25 -7.09
CA ARG A 166 -30.37 9.86 -7.00
C ARG A 166 -29.27 8.86 -6.64
N LEU A 167 -28.02 9.32 -6.49
CA LEU A 167 -26.89 8.48 -6.12
C LEU A 167 -27.01 8.00 -4.67
N ARG A 168 -26.54 6.78 -4.44
CA ARG A 168 -26.43 6.15 -3.11
C ARG A 168 -24.98 6.04 -2.66
N GLU A 169 -24.04 5.91 -3.58
CA GLU A 169 -22.62 5.77 -3.31
C GLU A 169 -21.87 6.82 -4.13
N LEU A 170 -21.06 7.64 -3.46
CA LEU A 170 -20.18 8.61 -4.13
C LEU A 170 -18.76 8.45 -3.61
N GLN A 171 -17.82 8.29 -4.53
CA GLN A 171 -16.40 8.46 -4.29
C GLN A 171 -15.91 9.63 -5.13
N GLN A 172 -15.26 10.62 -4.51
CA GLN A 172 -14.64 11.70 -5.26
C GLN A 172 -13.22 11.98 -4.77
N THR A 173 -12.32 12.11 -5.73
CA THR A 173 -10.96 12.60 -5.52
C THR A 173 -10.93 14.09 -5.83
N LEU A 174 -10.67 14.93 -4.83
CA LEU A 174 -10.63 16.38 -4.96
C LEU A 174 -9.18 16.82 -5.14
N LEU A 175 -8.80 17.14 -6.38
CA LEU A 175 -7.46 17.65 -6.72
C LEU A 175 -7.38 19.19 -6.60
N ALA A 176 -8.50 19.84 -6.31
CA ALA A 176 -8.60 21.29 -6.09
C ALA A 176 -9.59 21.58 -4.96
N ALA A 177 -9.42 22.74 -4.29
CA ALA A 177 -10.28 23.16 -3.19
C ALA A 177 -11.71 23.45 -3.69
N SER A 178 -12.62 22.47 -3.52
CA SER A 178 -14.04 22.58 -3.88
C SER A 178 -14.89 21.55 -3.13
N TYR A 179 -16.22 21.73 -3.14
CA TYR A 179 -17.15 20.67 -2.72
C TYR A 179 -17.38 19.60 -3.82
N GLY A 180 -16.79 19.77 -5.00
CA GLY A 180 -17.00 18.88 -6.15
C GLY A 180 -18.48 18.72 -6.50
N VAL A 181 -18.95 17.47 -6.54
CA VAL A 181 -20.35 17.13 -6.88
C VAL A 181 -21.24 16.88 -5.66
N VAL A 182 -20.66 16.88 -4.45
CA VAL A 182 -21.39 16.63 -3.20
C VAL A 182 -22.63 17.51 -3.01
N PRO A 183 -22.62 18.82 -3.33
CA PRO A 183 -23.79 19.68 -3.15
C PRO A 183 -25.06 19.19 -3.86
N CYS A 184 -24.92 18.39 -4.93
CA CYS A 184 -26.06 17.85 -5.67
C CYS A 184 -26.47 16.44 -5.20
N CYS A 185 -25.78 15.83 -4.24
CA CYS A 185 -25.98 14.44 -3.86
C CYS A 185 -26.69 14.37 -2.50
N SER A 186 -28.03 14.40 -2.44
CA SER A 186 -28.76 14.38 -1.16
C SER A 186 -29.06 12.97 -0.62
N GLY A 187 -29.12 11.96 -1.49
CA GLY A 187 -29.56 10.59 -1.16
C GLY A 187 -28.46 9.60 -0.73
N LEU A 188 -27.26 10.07 -0.37
CA LEU A 188 -26.11 9.19 -0.17
C LEU A 188 -26.24 8.29 1.07
N ARG A 189 -25.82 7.03 0.88
CA ARG A 189 -25.58 6.01 1.91
C ARG A 189 -24.09 5.82 2.20
N SER A 190 -23.24 6.00 1.20
CA SER A 190 -21.78 5.95 1.34
C SER A 190 -21.12 7.14 0.68
N LEU A 191 -20.24 7.82 1.42
CA LEU A 191 -19.44 8.94 0.93
C LEU A 191 -17.96 8.68 1.19
N HIS A 192 -17.16 8.65 0.11
CA HIS A 192 -15.72 8.49 0.15
C HIS A 192 -15.04 9.72 -0.45
N LEU A 193 -14.19 10.39 0.33
CA LEU A 193 -13.47 11.58 -0.07
C LEU A 193 -11.97 11.30 -0.07
N TYR A 194 -11.31 11.60 -1.19
CA TYR A 194 -9.84 11.65 -1.28
C TYR A 194 -9.45 13.11 -1.52
N LEU A 195 -8.91 13.77 -0.50
CA LEU A 195 -8.57 15.20 -0.52
C LEU A 195 -7.09 15.37 -0.89
N GLU A 196 -6.85 15.80 -2.12
CA GLU A 196 -5.55 15.89 -2.77
C GLU A 196 -5.33 17.32 -3.33
N ALA A 197 -6.01 18.32 -2.77
CA ALA A 197 -5.88 19.70 -3.20
C ALA A 197 -4.46 20.21 -2.94
N GLY A 198 -3.95 21.01 -3.88
CA GLY A 198 -2.64 21.63 -3.75
C GLY A 198 -2.60 22.73 -2.69
N GLU A 199 -1.38 23.14 -2.35
CA GLU A 199 -1.11 24.36 -1.59
C GLU A 199 -0.49 25.42 -2.52
N GLY A 200 -1.32 26.09 -3.34
CA GLY A 200 -0.97 27.30 -4.06
C GLY A 200 -1.63 28.55 -3.45
N ARG A 201 -1.04 29.75 -3.61
CA ARG A 201 -1.65 31.03 -3.18
C ARG A 201 -3.08 31.23 -3.71
N GLN A 202 -3.40 30.65 -4.86
CA GLN A 202 -4.72 30.71 -5.49
C GLN A 202 -5.76 29.76 -4.83
N GLU A 203 -5.31 28.68 -4.18
CA GLU A 203 -6.18 27.67 -3.54
C GLU A 203 -6.59 28.06 -2.11
N ALA A 204 -5.76 28.83 -1.39
CA ALA A 204 -6.10 29.39 -0.09
C ALA A 204 -7.32 30.34 -0.15
N GLY A 205 -7.44 31.14 -1.22
CA GLY A 205 -8.62 31.96 -1.49
C GLY A 205 -9.88 31.13 -1.80
N GLY A 206 -9.70 29.92 -2.35
CA GLY A 206 -10.79 28.98 -2.65
C GLY A 206 -11.49 28.48 -1.39
N CYS A 207 -10.74 28.13 -0.34
CA CYS A 207 -11.33 27.72 0.95
C CYS A 207 -12.19 28.82 1.59
N ALA A 208 -11.77 30.09 1.52
CA ALA A 208 -12.54 31.22 2.04
C ALA A 208 -13.90 31.36 1.31
N GLN A 209 -13.94 31.16 0.00
CA GLN A 209 -15.18 31.14 -0.78
C GLN A 209 -16.08 29.95 -0.40
N LEU A 210 -15.50 28.78 -0.10
CA LEU A 210 -16.25 27.59 0.34
C LEU A 210 -16.84 27.74 1.75
N MET A 211 -16.24 28.57 2.62
CA MET A 211 -16.80 28.88 3.93
C MET A 211 -18.13 29.63 3.83
N VAL A 212 -18.26 30.53 2.83
CA VAL A 212 -19.51 31.25 2.55
C VAL A 212 -20.60 30.29 2.00
N GLY A 213 -20.17 29.21 1.33
CA GLY A 213 -21.05 28.20 0.74
C GLY A 213 -21.33 26.97 1.61
N GLN A 214 -21.08 26.98 2.92
CA GLN A 214 -21.30 25.80 3.79
C GLN A 214 -22.73 25.23 3.73
N SER A 215 -23.74 26.08 3.48
CA SER A 215 -25.14 25.68 3.29
C SER A 215 -25.38 24.83 2.05
N SER A 216 -24.39 24.70 1.16
CA SER A 216 -24.51 23.93 -0.09
C SER A 216 -24.36 22.42 0.09
N VAL A 217 -23.83 21.96 1.23
CA VAL A 217 -23.68 20.51 1.48
C VAL A 217 -25.00 19.93 2.04
N PRO A 218 -25.54 18.83 1.48
CA PRO A 218 -26.80 18.26 1.93
C PRO A 218 -26.72 17.66 3.34
N HIS A 219 -27.86 17.68 4.04
CA HIS A 219 -28.04 16.96 5.29
C HIS A 219 -28.27 15.46 5.02
N TYR A 220 -27.29 14.63 5.39
CA TYR A 220 -27.34 13.20 5.10
C TYR A 220 -28.01 12.39 6.21
N GLN A 221 -29.32 12.15 6.10
CA GLN A 221 -30.03 11.33 7.09
C GLN A 221 -29.73 9.83 6.97
N ASN A 222 -29.48 9.33 5.75
CA ASN A 222 -29.32 7.90 5.45
C ASN A 222 -27.87 7.43 5.34
N LEU A 223 -26.90 8.26 5.75
CA LEU A 223 -25.48 7.94 5.63
C LEU A 223 -25.10 6.81 6.58
N ARG A 224 -24.58 5.72 6.02
CA ARG A 224 -24.08 4.55 6.77
C ARG A 224 -22.56 4.49 6.81
N TRP A 225 -21.90 5.11 5.84
CA TRP A 225 -20.44 5.08 5.73
C TRP A 225 -19.88 6.43 5.32
N PHE A 226 -18.91 6.93 6.10
CA PHE A 226 -18.13 8.11 5.77
C PHE A 226 -16.64 7.79 5.83
N SER A 227 -15.95 8.02 4.72
CA SER A 227 -14.50 7.88 4.62
C SER A 227 -13.86 9.13 4.06
N ALA A 228 -12.80 9.63 4.69
CA ALA A 228 -12.01 10.74 4.20
C ALA A 228 -10.52 10.43 4.33
N ARG A 229 -9.78 10.53 3.22
CA ARG A 229 -8.33 10.37 3.18
C ARG A 229 -7.70 11.67 2.67
N LEU A 230 -6.76 12.20 3.44
CA LEU A 230 -6.15 13.50 3.14
C LEU A 230 -4.71 13.33 2.67
N ALA A 231 -4.30 14.16 1.71
CA ALA A 231 -2.92 14.54 1.51
C ALA A 231 -2.46 15.52 2.60
N PRO A 232 -1.15 15.62 2.86
CA PRO A 232 -0.62 16.65 3.75
C PRO A 232 -0.98 18.05 3.24
N GLY A 233 -1.38 18.93 4.16
CA GLY A 233 -1.58 20.35 3.90
C GLY A 233 -2.77 20.96 4.64
N GLU A 234 -2.74 22.27 4.85
CA GLU A 234 -3.81 23.00 5.57
C GLU A 234 -5.10 23.12 4.76
N VAL A 235 -5.00 23.26 3.43
CA VAL A 235 -6.15 23.32 2.53
C VAL A 235 -7.00 22.05 2.69
N ASN A 236 -6.39 20.87 2.65
CA ASN A 236 -7.08 19.59 2.79
C ASN A 236 -7.71 19.41 4.19
N ARG A 237 -7.03 19.87 5.25
CA ARG A 237 -7.57 19.87 6.62
C ARG A 237 -8.80 20.78 6.75
N THR A 238 -8.73 21.96 6.12
CA THR A 238 -9.84 22.93 6.12
C THR A 238 -11.04 22.37 5.37
N LEU A 239 -10.83 21.78 4.18
CA LEU A 239 -11.88 21.11 3.43
C LEU A 239 -12.56 20.00 4.25
N LEU A 240 -11.79 19.15 4.92
CA LEU A 240 -12.35 18.12 5.81
C LEU A 240 -13.22 18.74 6.91
N ALA A 241 -12.74 19.80 7.56
CA ALA A 241 -13.51 20.49 8.61
C ALA A 241 -14.84 21.05 8.06
N LEU A 242 -14.83 21.62 6.85
CA LEU A 242 -16.03 22.11 6.17
C LEU A 242 -17.03 20.97 5.88
N TYR A 243 -16.57 19.82 5.40
CA TYR A 243 -17.44 18.65 5.20
C TYR A 243 -18.02 18.13 6.52
N LEU A 244 -17.21 18.10 7.59
CA LEU A 244 -17.66 17.60 8.88
C LEU A 244 -18.61 18.57 9.60
N ALA A 245 -18.48 19.88 9.38
CA ALA A 245 -19.32 20.90 10.03
C ALA A 245 -20.82 20.62 9.83
N VAL A 246 -21.20 20.11 8.66
CA VAL A 246 -22.58 19.75 8.28
C VAL A 246 -23.17 18.68 9.19
N PHE A 247 -22.35 17.74 9.67
CA PHE A 247 -22.81 16.71 10.60
C PHE A 247 -23.08 17.25 12.00
N SER A 248 -22.59 18.45 12.35
CA SER A 248 -22.96 19.11 13.61
C SER A 248 -24.41 19.57 13.62
N LEU A 249 -24.96 19.91 12.44
CA LEU A 249 -26.35 20.36 12.28
C LEU A 249 -27.31 19.18 12.18
N SER A 250 -26.91 18.10 11.50
CA SER A 250 -27.71 16.88 11.37
C SER A 250 -26.82 15.63 11.42
N VAL A 251 -26.92 14.85 12.49
CA VAL A 251 -26.14 13.63 12.67
C VAL A 251 -26.87 12.43 12.03
N PRO A 252 -26.23 11.64 11.15
CA PRO A 252 -26.84 10.43 10.57
C PRO A 252 -27.20 9.39 11.64
N SER A 253 -28.38 8.78 11.54
CA SER A 253 -28.92 7.89 12.59
C SER A 253 -28.44 6.43 12.54
N GLY A 254 -27.56 6.05 11.61
CA GLY A 254 -27.14 4.65 11.41
C GLY A 254 -25.73 4.50 10.82
N LEU A 255 -24.77 5.29 11.32
CA LEU A 255 -23.40 5.28 10.84
C LEU A 255 -22.68 4.01 11.31
N ALA A 256 -22.40 3.09 10.38
CA ALA A 256 -21.71 1.83 10.63
C ALA A 256 -20.18 1.93 10.44
N GLY A 257 -19.70 2.95 9.73
CA GLY A 257 -18.26 3.16 9.51
C GLY A 257 -17.87 4.63 9.43
N LEU A 258 -16.84 4.99 10.20
CA LEU A 258 -16.23 6.31 10.23
C LEU A 258 -14.72 6.16 10.09
N VAL A 259 -14.20 6.48 8.89
CA VAL A 259 -12.79 6.26 8.55
C VAL A 259 -12.14 7.57 8.10
N VAL A 260 -11.36 8.20 8.96
CA VAL A 260 -10.70 9.48 8.66
C VAL A 260 -9.19 9.33 8.80
N PHE A 261 -8.49 9.39 7.67
CA PHE A 261 -7.03 9.38 7.61
C PHE A 261 -6.49 10.79 7.38
N VAL A 262 -5.69 11.26 8.34
CA VAL A 262 -4.99 12.54 8.25
C VAL A 262 -3.49 12.34 8.41
N PRO A 263 -2.66 12.68 7.42
CA PRO A 263 -1.22 12.63 7.55
C PRO A 263 -0.69 13.84 8.34
N GLY A 264 0.37 13.61 9.11
CA GLY A 264 1.05 14.66 9.89
C GLY A 264 0.30 15.04 11.18
N PRO A 265 0.52 16.26 11.72
CA PRO A 265 -0.18 16.71 12.92
C PRO A 265 -1.69 16.81 12.64
N ALA A 266 -2.48 16.27 13.58
CA ALA A 266 -3.93 16.23 13.42
C ALA A 266 -4.54 17.63 13.63
N PRO A 267 -5.53 18.03 12.81
CA PRO A 267 -6.25 19.28 13.01
C PRO A 267 -6.99 19.30 14.35
N PRO A 268 -7.40 20.49 14.84
CA PRO A 268 -8.26 20.58 16.01
C PRO A 268 -9.53 19.76 15.79
N ARG A 269 -9.99 19.09 16.86
CA ARG A 269 -11.17 18.21 16.82
C ARG A 269 -12.42 19.02 16.46
N PRO A 270 -13.07 18.73 15.32
CA PRO A 270 -14.34 19.37 14.98
C PRO A 270 -15.44 18.95 15.98
N GLY A 271 -16.34 19.87 16.33
CA GLY A 271 -17.48 19.58 17.21
C GLY A 271 -18.35 18.42 16.73
N ALA A 272 -18.49 18.28 15.40
CA ALA A 272 -19.21 17.19 14.74
C ALA A 272 -18.77 15.78 15.17
N VAL A 273 -17.47 15.59 15.47
CA VAL A 273 -16.92 14.26 15.77
C VAL A 273 -17.49 13.70 17.07
N ALA A 274 -17.71 14.56 18.07
CA ALA A 274 -18.34 14.15 19.32
C ALA A 274 -19.78 13.67 19.06
N ALA A 275 -20.56 14.47 18.33
CA ALA A 275 -21.94 14.14 18.01
C ALA A 275 -22.07 12.87 17.16
N LEU A 276 -21.17 12.67 16.18
CA LEU A 276 -21.12 11.46 15.34
C LEU A 276 -20.84 10.20 16.17
N THR A 277 -19.84 10.26 17.04
CA THR A 277 -19.41 9.11 17.84
C THR A 277 -20.41 8.79 18.95
N GLU A 278 -21.06 9.79 19.55
CA GLU A 278 -22.20 9.59 20.44
C GLU A 278 -23.36 8.91 19.72
N ARG A 279 -23.68 9.32 18.49
CA ARG A 279 -24.75 8.69 17.72
C ARG A 279 -24.42 7.26 17.30
N MET A 280 -23.15 6.98 16.97
CA MET A 280 -22.68 5.62 16.73
C MET A 280 -22.83 4.74 17.97
N ALA A 281 -22.59 5.30 19.15
CA ALA A 281 -22.80 4.58 20.41
C ALA A 281 -24.29 4.42 20.74
N ALA A 282 -25.14 5.42 20.47
CA ALA A 282 -26.57 5.40 20.84
C ALA A 282 -27.49 4.64 19.85
N ALA A 283 -26.98 4.16 18.72
CA ALA A 283 -27.81 3.52 17.70
C ALA A 283 -28.14 2.07 18.09
N ASP A 284 -29.31 1.87 18.70
CA ASP A 284 -29.85 0.54 19.04
C ASP A 284 -29.83 -0.39 17.81
N GLY A 285 -28.99 -1.42 17.86
CA GLY A 285 -28.89 -2.47 16.83
C GLY A 285 -27.88 -2.23 15.70
N SER A 286 -27.16 -1.09 15.66
CA SER A 286 -26.14 -0.84 14.61
C SER A 286 -24.73 -1.15 15.10
N ILE A 287 -24.17 -2.29 14.67
CA ILE A 287 -22.78 -2.66 14.98
C ILE A 287 -21.82 -1.79 14.17
N VAL A 288 -20.92 -1.09 14.85
CA VAL A 288 -19.81 -0.37 14.20
C VAL A 288 -18.89 -1.38 13.53
N ARG A 289 -18.77 -1.35 12.20
CA ARG A 289 -17.92 -2.28 11.43
C ARG A 289 -16.47 -1.80 11.34
N ALA A 290 -16.28 -0.47 11.26
CA ALA A 290 -14.98 0.14 11.05
C ALA A 290 -14.86 1.50 11.75
N LEU A 291 -13.78 1.68 12.51
CA LEU A 291 -13.46 2.96 13.14
C LEU A 291 -12.00 3.35 12.89
N GLN A 292 -11.81 4.55 12.37
CA GLN A 292 -10.50 5.18 12.27
C GLN A 292 -10.65 6.69 12.45
N LEU A 293 -9.96 7.23 13.45
CA LEU A 293 -9.94 8.66 13.74
C LEU A 293 -8.50 9.18 13.85
N PRO A 294 -8.24 10.47 13.56
CA PRO A 294 -6.94 11.09 13.76
C PRO A 294 -6.52 11.12 15.23
N ARG A 295 -5.19 11.19 15.46
CA ARG A 295 -4.52 11.16 16.79
C ARG A 295 -5.21 11.99 17.89
N THR A 296 -5.67 13.19 17.58
CA THR A 296 -6.20 14.15 18.58
C THR A 296 -7.71 14.07 18.75
N TRP A 297 -8.40 13.24 17.95
CA TRP A 297 -9.87 13.24 17.93
C TRP A 297 -10.47 12.20 18.87
N LEU A 298 -9.72 11.14 19.18
CA LEU A 298 -10.16 10.04 20.02
C LEU A 298 -9.66 10.22 21.46
N ASP A 299 -10.56 10.01 22.41
CA ASP A 299 -10.25 9.92 23.84
C ASP A 299 -10.74 8.58 24.41
N GLY A 300 -10.29 8.23 25.61
CA GLY A 300 -10.63 6.94 26.24
C GLY A 300 -12.12 6.76 26.52
N ALA A 301 -12.83 7.83 26.86
CA ALA A 301 -14.26 7.78 27.13
C ALA A 301 -15.06 7.53 25.84
N MET A 302 -14.70 8.19 24.74
CA MET A 302 -15.30 7.99 23.43
C MET A 302 -15.06 6.58 22.92
N LEU A 303 -13.81 6.10 22.98
CA LEU A 303 -13.48 4.74 22.54
C LEU A 303 -14.25 3.72 23.37
N GLY A 304 -14.28 3.87 24.70
CA GLY A 304 -15.04 3.01 25.60
C GLY A 304 -16.54 2.98 25.28
N ARG A 305 -17.16 4.14 25.01
CA ARG A 305 -18.59 4.21 24.63
C ARG A 305 -18.89 3.49 23.31
N VAL A 306 -18.03 3.64 22.31
CA VAL A 306 -18.20 2.95 21.02
C VAL A 306 -18.05 1.43 21.22
N LEU A 307 -17.04 1.00 21.98
CA LEU A 307 -16.80 -0.42 22.27
C LEU A 307 -17.88 -1.04 23.18
N ALA A 308 -18.58 -0.25 23.99
CA ALA A 308 -19.66 -0.73 24.86
C ALA A 308 -20.79 -1.42 24.07
N HIS A 309 -20.96 -1.05 22.79
CA HIS A 309 -22.01 -1.52 21.88
C HIS A 309 -21.51 -2.60 20.90
N GLY A 310 -20.23 -2.99 20.97
CA GLY A 310 -19.63 -4.06 20.16
C GLY A 310 -18.20 -3.75 19.70
N CYS A 311 -17.43 -4.80 19.39
CA CYS A 311 -16.08 -4.65 18.84
C CYS A 311 -16.12 -4.54 17.31
N PRO A 312 -15.50 -3.52 16.68
CA PRO A 312 -15.45 -3.41 15.23
C PRO A 312 -14.49 -4.44 14.61
N ALA A 313 -14.81 -4.90 13.40
CA ALA A 313 -13.93 -5.80 12.65
C ALA A 313 -12.62 -5.13 12.19
N TYR A 314 -12.66 -3.81 12.02
CA TYR A 314 -11.52 -2.97 11.68
C TYR A 314 -11.40 -1.81 12.67
N LEU A 315 -10.25 -1.73 13.36
CA LEU A 315 -9.92 -0.64 14.27
C LEU A 315 -8.54 -0.07 13.92
N ASN A 316 -8.50 1.22 13.61
CA ASN A 316 -7.25 1.94 13.40
C ASN A 316 -7.20 3.14 14.34
N VAL A 317 -6.38 3.02 15.37
CA VAL A 317 -6.13 4.04 16.39
C VAL A 317 -4.68 4.50 16.33
N SER A 318 -4.08 4.43 15.14
CA SER A 318 -2.67 4.78 14.93
C SER A 318 -2.37 6.17 15.50
N ARG A 319 -1.30 6.23 16.29
CA ARG A 319 -0.80 7.41 17.00
C ARG A 319 -1.79 8.07 17.95
N CYS A 320 -2.91 7.44 18.33
CA CYS A 320 -3.90 8.06 19.22
C CYS A 320 -3.51 8.07 20.71
N SER A 321 -2.32 7.58 21.06
CA SER A 321 -1.86 7.59 22.47
C SER A 321 -1.46 8.99 22.92
N THR A 322 -1.91 9.36 24.12
CA THR A 322 -1.61 10.61 24.83
C THR A 322 -1.33 10.30 26.31
N PRO A 323 -0.70 11.19 27.08
CA PRO A 323 -0.47 10.96 28.51
C PRO A 323 -1.79 10.64 29.23
N GLY A 324 -1.86 9.47 29.89
CA GLY A 324 -3.07 9.01 30.58
C GLY A 324 -4.11 8.30 29.70
N PHE A 325 -3.91 8.23 28.37
CA PHE A 325 -4.77 7.49 27.46
C PHE A 325 -3.95 6.63 26.49
N ASN A 326 -4.09 5.31 26.64
CA ASN A 326 -3.59 4.35 25.68
C ASN A 326 -4.77 3.51 25.15
N PRO A 327 -5.06 3.57 23.83
CA PRO A 327 -6.17 2.84 23.22
C PRO A 327 -6.17 1.34 23.50
N LEU A 328 -4.98 0.72 23.64
CA LEU A 328 -4.84 -0.70 23.92
C LEU A 328 -5.42 -1.09 25.28
N HIS A 329 -5.16 -0.29 26.33
CA HIS A 329 -5.71 -0.56 27.66
C HIS A 329 -7.23 -0.37 27.70
N VAL A 330 -7.77 0.60 26.97
CA VAL A 330 -9.23 0.80 26.86
C VAL A 330 -9.88 -0.37 26.12
N LEU A 331 -9.24 -0.88 25.06
CA LEU A 331 -9.73 -2.04 24.31
C LEU A 331 -9.79 -3.29 25.20
N LEU A 332 -8.73 -3.55 25.98
CA LEU A 332 -8.66 -4.68 26.91
C LEU A 332 -9.57 -4.50 28.13
N GLY A 333 -9.72 -3.27 28.61
CA GLY A 333 -10.56 -2.92 29.76
C GLY A 333 -12.06 -2.86 29.48
N ALA A 334 -12.47 -2.88 28.21
CA ALA A 334 -13.89 -2.84 27.83
C ALA A 334 -14.66 -4.09 28.25
N GLY A 335 -13.99 -5.21 28.58
CA GLY A 335 -14.62 -6.44 29.07
C GLY A 335 -15.60 -7.09 28.07
N ARG A 336 -15.46 -6.80 26.77
CA ARG A 336 -16.30 -7.31 25.68
C ARG A 336 -15.55 -8.39 24.88
N ASP A 337 -16.32 -9.18 24.15
CA ASP A 337 -15.77 -10.12 23.18
C ASP A 337 -15.07 -9.35 22.03
N LEU A 338 -13.78 -9.61 21.87
CA LEU A 338 -12.94 -9.04 20.82
C LEU A 338 -12.78 -9.98 19.61
N SER A 339 -13.45 -11.13 19.61
CA SER A 339 -13.46 -12.09 18.48
C SER A 339 -13.81 -11.49 17.11
N PRO A 340 -14.63 -10.43 16.98
CA PRO A 340 -14.92 -9.84 15.67
C PRO A 340 -13.71 -9.13 15.04
N LEU A 341 -12.70 -8.77 15.83
CA LEU A 341 -11.58 -7.94 15.39
C LEU A 341 -10.63 -8.70 14.46
N ARG A 342 -10.62 -8.34 13.17
CA ARG A 342 -9.76 -8.98 12.16
C ARG A 342 -8.56 -8.13 11.78
N SER A 343 -8.62 -6.82 11.98
CA SER A 343 -7.58 -5.89 11.57
C SER A 343 -7.41 -4.78 12.59
N LEU A 344 -6.21 -4.69 13.16
CA LEU A 344 -5.88 -3.73 14.20
C LEU A 344 -4.61 -2.96 13.85
N ASN A 345 -4.71 -1.63 13.93
CA ASN A 345 -3.58 -0.74 13.73
C ASN A 345 -3.31 0.09 15.00
N LEU A 346 -2.22 -0.26 15.67
CA LEU A 346 -1.69 0.40 16.88
C LEU A 346 -0.37 1.13 16.58
N ARG A 347 -0.10 1.45 15.30
CA ARG A 347 1.13 2.13 14.89
C ARG A 347 1.35 3.39 15.74
N GLY A 348 2.48 3.51 16.41
CA GLY A 348 2.80 4.66 17.28
C GLY A 348 1.89 4.81 18.51
N CYS A 349 1.41 3.70 19.09
CA CYS A 349 0.65 3.72 20.35
C CYS A 349 1.49 3.18 21.51
N GLY A 350 2.52 3.91 21.92
CA GLY A 350 3.35 3.54 23.06
C GLY A 350 2.98 4.26 24.36
N CYS A 351 3.52 3.76 25.47
CA CYS A 351 3.55 4.39 26.77
C CYS A 351 4.75 5.35 26.84
N GLY A 352 4.49 6.63 27.11
CA GLY A 352 5.51 7.68 27.28
C GLY A 352 4.95 9.08 26.99
N PRO A 353 5.60 10.16 27.46
CA PRO A 353 5.22 11.52 27.10
C PRO A 353 5.36 11.73 25.58
N PRO A 354 4.42 12.42 24.92
CA PRO A 354 4.50 12.70 23.50
C PRO A 354 5.76 13.52 23.19
N VAL A 355 6.36 13.25 22.03
CA VAL A 355 7.52 14.00 21.53
C VAL A 355 7.08 15.43 21.17
N ASP A 356 7.23 16.36 22.11
CA ASP A 356 7.26 17.79 21.81
C ASP A 356 8.69 18.18 21.43
N GLY A 357 8.91 18.48 20.15
CA GLY A 357 9.94 19.38 19.61
C GLY A 357 11.45 19.12 19.83
N SER A 358 11.87 18.48 20.91
CA SER A 358 13.30 18.33 21.24
C SER A 358 13.54 17.25 22.30
N GLY A 359 14.02 16.08 21.86
CA GLY A 359 14.88 15.16 22.63
C GLY A 359 14.32 14.49 23.90
N LYS A 360 14.26 13.14 23.86
CA LYS A 360 14.13 12.18 25.00
C LYS A 360 12.71 11.90 25.54
N GLY A 361 11.78 11.54 24.68
CA GLY A 361 10.59 10.76 25.04
C GLY A 361 10.36 9.66 24.01
N GLU A 362 11.05 8.53 24.12
CA GLU A 362 10.81 7.39 23.22
C GLU A 362 9.52 6.69 23.66
N GLU A 363 8.49 6.65 22.81
CA GLU A 363 7.25 5.92 23.06
C GLU A 363 7.56 4.40 23.07
N THR A 364 7.44 3.77 24.24
CA THR A 364 7.73 2.34 24.44
C THR A 364 6.45 1.50 24.41
N MET A 365 6.48 0.36 23.75
CA MET A 365 5.35 -0.56 23.64
C MET A 365 5.17 -1.33 24.96
N ASP A 366 3.93 -1.38 25.45
CA ASP A 366 3.57 -2.26 26.56
C ASP A 366 3.46 -3.71 26.07
N GLY A 367 4.50 -4.50 26.33
CA GLY A 367 4.56 -5.91 25.95
C GLY A 367 3.51 -6.79 26.64
N GLU A 368 3.11 -6.47 27.88
CA GLU A 368 2.11 -7.28 28.61
C GLU A 368 0.72 -7.09 28.03
N SER A 369 0.34 -5.84 27.76
CA SER A 369 -0.93 -5.53 27.09
C SER A 369 -1.00 -6.15 25.69
N VAL A 370 0.11 -6.18 24.94
CA VAL A 370 0.12 -6.87 23.63
C VAL A 370 -0.04 -8.39 23.79
N ARG A 371 0.54 -9.01 24.82
CA ARG A 371 0.30 -10.44 25.12
C ARG A 371 -1.16 -10.70 25.49
N ALA A 372 -1.77 -9.84 26.30
CA ALA A 372 -3.18 -9.94 26.65
C ALA A 372 -4.08 -9.79 25.42
N LEU A 373 -3.75 -8.88 24.51
CA LEU A 373 -4.44 -8.71 23.23
C LEU A 373 -4.39 -9.97 22.37
N VAL A 374 -3.23 -10.59 22.23
CA VAL A 374 -3.10 -11.84 21.46
C VAL A 374 -3.99 -12.94 22.03
N ARG A 375 -4.08 -13.05 23.37
CA ARG A 375 -4.95 -14.03 24.04
C ARG A 375 -6.43 -13.73 23.80
N ALA A 376 -6.80 -12.46 23.74
CA ALA A 376 -8.18 -12.02 23.52
C ALA A 376 -8.63 -12.06 22.05
N CYS A 377 -7.69 -11.97 21.10
CA CYS A 377 -7.97 -11.85 19.66
C CYS A 377 -7.20 -12.90 18.82
N PRO A 378 -7.51 -14.20 18.92
CA PRO A 378 -6.77 -15.25 18.19
C PRO A 378 -6.98 -15.20 16.66
N ASP A 379 -8.13 -14.67 16.20
CA ASP A 379 -8.52 -14.61 14.78
C ASP A 379 -7.98 -13.38 14.03
N LEU A 380 -7.01 -12.69 14.61
CA LEU A 380 -6.46 -11.46 14.04
C LEU A 380 -5.67 -11.76 12.75
N VAL A 381 -6.09 -11.13 11.64
CA VAL A 381 -5.48 -11.33 10.31
C VAL A 381 -4.40 -10.29 10.02
N ARG A 382 -4.57 -9.06 10.51
CA ARG A 382 -3.66 -7.94 10.25
C ARG A 382 -3.35 -7.17 11.52
N LEU A 383 -2.07 -7.03 11.85
CA LEU A 383 -1.60 -6.33 13.05
C LEU A 383 -0.46 -5.37 12.74
N ASN A 384 -0.62 -4.10 13.09
CA ASN A 384 0.42 -3.09 12.95
C ASN A 384 0.84 -2.52 14.31
N LEU A 385 2.09 -2.78 14.68
CA LEU A 385 2.73 -2.31 15.92
C LEU A 385 3.92 -1.37 15.64
N SER A 386 4.12 -0.95 14.38
CA SER A 386 5.26 -0.15 13.96
C SER A 386 5.29 1.25 14.62
N ALA A 387 6.42 1.96 14.48
CA ALA A 387 6.61 3.32 15.03
C ALA A 387 6.52 3.45 16.57
N THR A 388 6.67 2.35 17.31
CA THR A 388 6.91 2.33 18.77
C THR A 388 8.21 1.57 19.05
N HIS A 389 8.82 1.75 20.21
CA HIS A 389 9.98 0.96 20.62
C HIS A 389 9.55 -0.25 21.44
N TYR A 390 10.06 -1.45 21.15
CA TYR A 390 9.98 -2.59 22.07
C TYR A 390 11.40 -3.02 22.44
N HIS A 391 11.71 -2.98 23.73
CA HIS A 391 12.98 -3.41 24.28
C HIS A 391 12.69 -4.57 25.23
N HIS A 392 13.22 -5.74 24.93
CA HIS A 392 12.95 -6.92 25.73
C HIS A 392 13.63 -6.81 27.10
N ALA A 393 12.85 -6.60 28.15
CA ALA A 393 13.30 -6.73 29.53
C ALA A 393 12.65 -7.99 30.12
N PRO A 394 13.42 -9.01 30.55
CA PRO A 394 12.85 -10.19 31.19
C PRO A 394 12.40 -9.82 32.62
N PRO A 395 11.10 -9.93 32.97
CA PRO A 395 10.68 -9.84 34.36
C PRO A 395 11.09 -11.10 35.12
N ALA A 396 11.38 -10.95 36.42
CA ALA A 396 11.64 -12.08 37.31
C ALA A 396 10.36 -12.91 37.49
N GLY A 397 10.25 -14.06 36.81
CA GLY A 397 9.23 -15.08 37.13
C GLY A 397 8.45 -15.72 35.97
N GLN A 398 8.35 -15.10 34.78
CA GLN A 398 7.82 -15.57 33.45
C GLN A 398 7.41 -14.28 32.69
N ASP A 399 7.63 -14.05 31.40
CA ASP A 399 7.18 -14.78 30.19
C ASP A 399 8.08 -14.38 28.99
N GLY A 400 8.24 -15.27 28.01
CA GLY A 400 9.16 -15.13 26.87
C GLY A 400 9.00 -13.88 25.98
N HIS A 401 9.95 -13.70 25.06
CA HIS A 401 10.03 -12.60 24.08
C HIS A 401 8.70 -12.36 23.34
N LEU A 402 8.39 -11.11 22.95
CA LEU A 402 7.15 -10.71 22.25
C LEU A 402 6.82 -11.61 21.04
N CYS A 403 7.85 -12.02 20.28
CA CYS A 403 7.69 -12.90 19.13
C CYS A 403 7.03 -14.25 19.47
N ARG A 404 7.21 -14.77 20.69
CA ARG A 404 6.54 -16.01 21.14
C ARG A 404 5.05 -15.81 21.29
N ALA A 405 4.61 -14.68 21.83
CA ALA A 405 3.20 -14.37 21.93
C ALA A 405 2.60 -14.14 20.54
N LEU A 406 3.25 -13.33 19.70
CA LEU A 406 2.78 -13.10 18.33
C LEU A 406 2.68 -14.38 17.49
N GLY A 407 3.52 -15.38 17.77
CA GLY A 407 3.43 -16.71 17.15
C GLY A 407 2.15 -17.49 17.48
N CYS A 408 1.36 -17.09 18.48
CA CYS A 408 0.06 -17.70 18.76
C CYS A 408 -1.03 -17.29 17.76
N LEU A 409 -0.81 -16.26 16.93
CA LEU A 409 -1.78 -15.77 15.95
C LEU A 409 -1.71 -16.58 14.64
N ALA A 410 -2.26 -17.79 14.64
CA ALA A 410 -2.19 -18.72 13.50
C ALA A 410 -2.83 -18.18 12.20
N HIS A 411 -3.78 -17.23 12.32
CA HIS A 411 -4.48 -16.62 11.18
C HIS A 411 -3.83 -15.32 10.65
N LEU A 412 -2.68 -14.92 11.23
CA LEU A 412 -2.01 -13.68 10.86
C LEU A 412 -1.43 -13.75 9.44
N ARG A 413 -1.82 -12.81 8.59
CA ARG A 413 -1.37 -12.70 7.19
C ARG A 413 -0.51 -11.47 6.92
N SER A 414 -0.73 -10.39 7.66
CA SER A 414 0.07 -9.16 7.54
C SER A 414 0.51 -8.65 8.91
N LEU A 415 1.81 -8.41 9.08
CA LEU A 415 2.41 -7.96 10.33
C LEU A 415 3.40 -6.82 10.09
N ALA A 416 3.29 -5.76 10.88
CA ALA A 416 4.29 -4.68 10.92
C ALA A 416 4.86 -4.52 12.33
N LEU A 417 6.17 -4.62 12.46
CA LEU A 417 6.90 -4.53 13.73
C LEU A 417 7.98 -3.43 13.67
N PRO A 418 8.30 -2.81 14.81
CA PRO A 418 9.48 -2.00 14.89
C PRO A 418 10.72 -2.90 14.84
N ALA A 419 11.77 -2.49 14.12
CA ALA A 419 12.97 -3.33 13.95
C ALA A 419 13.60 -3.76 15.29
N CYS A 420 13.62 -2.88 16.29
CA CYS A 420 14.14 -3.19 17.63
C CYS A 420 13.35 -4.29 18.35
N ALA A 421 12.10 -4.59 17.96
CA ALA A 421 11.31 -5.64 18.58
C ALA A 421 11.85 -7.05 18.36
N LEU A 422 12.79 -7.22 17.43
CA LEU A 422 13.41 -8.50 17.13
C LEU A 422 14.70 -8.75 17.92
N ALA A 423 15.18 -7.76 18.67
CA ALA A 423 16.47 -7.84 19.32
C ALA A 423 16.36 -8.68 20.61
N PRO A 424 17.18 -9.73 20.76
CA PRO A 424 17.01 -10.72 21.83
C PRO A 424 17.43 -10.22 23.21
N ARG A 425 18.31 -9.22 23.26
CA ARG A 425 18.91 -8.70 24.49
C ARG A 425 19.30 -7.24 24.34
N ALA A 426 19.51 -6.58 25.47
CA ALA A 426 20.01 -5.22 25.48
C ALA A 426 21.38 -5.14 24.78
N PRO A 427 21.63 -4.06 24.02
CA PRO A 427 22.95 -3.81 23.47
C PRO A 427 23.93 -3.67 24.63
N GLU A 428 25.08 -4.35 24.53
CA GLU A 428 26.20 -4.14 25.45
C GLU A 428 26.66 -2.69 25.28
N THR A 429 26.18 -1.82 26.17
CA THR A 429 26.77 -0.49 26.30
C THR A 429 28.23 -0.67 26.70
N ALA A 430 29.11 0.21 26.22
CA ALA A 430 30.51 0.30 26.60
C ALA A 430 30.67 0.64 28.10
N ALA A 431 30.29 -0.31 28.97
CA ALA A 431 30.36 -0.25 30.42
C ALA A 431 31.14 -1.48 30.92
N ALA A 432 32.42 -1.51 30.57
CA ALA A 432 33.49 -2.12 31.34
C ALA A 432 34.81 -1.63 30.74
N ARG A 433 35.22 -0.41 31.08
CA ARG A 433 36.65 -0.23 31.33
C ARG A 433 36.90 -1.04 32.60
N PRO A 434 37.74 -2.08 32.59
CA PRO A 434 38.17 -2.65 33.85
C PRO A 434 38.97 -1.55 34.55
N ASP A 435 38.42 -1.06 35.67
CA ASP A 435 39.19 -0.32 36.66
C ASP A 435 40.28 -1.28 37.19
N LEU A 436 41.44 -1.24 36.54
CA LEU A 436 42.70 -1.62 37.12
C LEU A 436 43.47 -0.33 37.33
N GLY A 437 43.50 0.12 38.59
CA GLY A 437 44.25 1.30 39.00
C GLY A 437 45.74 1.14 38.78
N LEU A 438 46.39 2.24 38.38
CA LEU A 438 47.61 2.84 38.96
C LEU A 438 48.13 3.98 38.04
N PRO A 439 48.91 4.94 38.58
CA PRO A 439 48.85 6.35 38.16
C PRO A 439 49.89 6.78 37.12
N SER A 440 49.59 7.89 36.46
CA SER A 440 50.49 8.95 35.95
C SER A 440 51.88 8.56 35.42
N SER A 441 52.05 8.63 34.10
CA SER A 441 53.01 9.53 33.40
C SER A 441 53.37 8.97 32.02
N SER A 442 53.13 9.77 30.97
CA SER A 442 53.91 9.86 29.71
C SER A 442 53.04 10.38 28.54
N PRO A 443 53.34 11.54 27.95
CA PRO A 443 52.64 12.07 26.79
C PRO A 443 53.37 11.69 25.50
N LEU A 444 53.00 10.57 24.86
CA LEU A 444 53.37 10.26 23.48
C LEU A 444 52.25 9.47 22.79
N PHE A 445 51.23 10.19 22.29
CA PHE A 445 50.18 9.62 21.45
C PHE A 445 50.63 9.59 19.98
N GLY A 446 51.36 8.54 19.61
CA GLY A 446 51.61 8.15 18.22
C GLY A 446 50.81 6.88 17.86
N LEU A 447 49.93 7.00 16.85
CA LEU A 447 49.41 5.93 15.98
C LEU A 447 49.06 4.57 16.65
N LYS A 448 47.96 4.52 17.41
CA LYS A 448 47.28 3.23 17.68
C LYS A 448 46.34 2.90 16.50
N LYS A 449 46.80 2.04 15.58
CA LYS A 449 45.94 1.41 14.57
C LYS A 449 44.79 0.68 15.29
N ALA A 450 43.56 1.06 14.98
CA ALA A 450 42.38 0.30 15.38
C ALA A 450 42.54 -1.14 14.86
N ARG A 451 42.57 -2.11 15.77
CA ARG A 451 42.57 -3.54 15.46
C ARG A 451 41.33 -3.80 14.60
N ARG A 452 41.50 -4.13 13.31
CA ARG A 452 40.39 -4.53 12.42
C ARG A 452 39.84 -5.84 12.94
N VAL A 453 38.77 -5.78 13.74
CA VAL A 453 37.92 -6.94 14.00
C VAL A 453 37.11 -7.16 12.72
N GLY A 454 37.27 -8.32 12.10
CA GLY A 454 36.54 -8.67 10.89
C GLY A 454 35.04 -8.55 11.12
N VAL A 455 34.33 -7.87 10.22
CA VAL A 455 32.86 -7.80 10.26
C VAL A 455 32.32 -9.20 9.96
N PRO A 456 31.58 -9.83 10.91
CA PRO A 456 31.08 -11.18 10.72
C PRO A 456 30.23 -11.26 9.45
N ILE A 457 30.54 -12.25 8.61
CA ILE A 457 29.76 -12.60 7.42
C ILE A 457 28.81 -13.70 7.88
N TYR A 458 27.53 -13.62 7.52
CA TYR A 458 26.67 -14.79 7.62
C TYR A 458 27.11 -15.78 6.54
N GLN A 459 27.72 -16.89 6.95
CA GLN A 459 28.03 -18.03 6.08
C GLN A 459 26.98 -19.12 6.35
N PRO A 460 26.28 -19.66 5.32
CA PRO A 460 25.45 -20.84 5.49
C PRO A 460 26.34 -22.02 5.88
N CYS A 461 25.96 -22.80 6.89
CA CYS A 461 26.72 -23.99 7.32
C CYS A 461 26.99 -24.91 6.12
N SER A 462 28.28 -25.16 5.86
CA SER A 462 28.74 -26.33 5.12
C SER A 462 28.53 -27.59 5.96
N GLU A 463 28.18 -28.71 5.33
CA GLU A 463 27.76 -29.97 5.97
C GLU A 463 28.82 -30.63 6.90
N ASP A 464 30.03 -30.08 7.03
CA ASP A 464 31.14 -30.68 7.79
C ASP A 464 31.35 -30.12 9.24
N ALA A 465 30.50 -29.21 9.73
CA ALA A 465 30.67 -28.58 11.05
C ALA A 465 29.71 -29.11 12.14
N ALA A 466 29.32 -30.39 12.07
CA ALA A 466 28.32 -30.98 12.98
C ALA A 466 28.79 -31.21 14.44
N HIS A 467 30.04 -30.90 14.81
CA HIS A 467 30.55 -31.19 16.15
C HIS A 467 31.20 -29.97 16.80
N GLN A 468 30.49 -29.44 17.80
CA GLN A 468 30.87 -28.46 18.83
C GLN A 468 30.65 -26.96 18.49
N GLY A 469 29.56 -26.41 19.03
CA GLY A 469 29.28 -24.97 19.13
C GLY A 469 27.89 -24.62 18.60
N GLU A 470 26.97 -24.21 19.48
CA GLU A 470 25.58 -23.84 19.16
C GLU A 470 25.50 -22.88 17.95
N ASP A 471 24.65 -23.23 16.98
CA ASP A 471 24.41 -22.41 15.80
C ASP A 471 23.83 -21.05 16.23
N PRO A 472 24.41 -19.89 15.85
CA PRO A 472 23.84 -18.57 16.19
C PRO A 472 22.45 -18.34 15.58
N ALA A 473 22.00 -19.22 14.68
CA ALA A 473 20.66 -19.28 14.13
C ALA A 473 19.64 -20.03 15.02
N GLU A 474 20.08 -20.90 15.94
CA GLU A 474 19.21 -21.65 16.84
C GLU A 474 18.70 -20.82 18.02
N ALA A 475 19.49 -19.83 18.47
CA ALA A 475 19.15 -18.93 19.59
C ALA A 475 18.32 -17.69 19.19
N SER A 476 17.65 -17.70 18.04
CA SER A 476 16.88 -16.54 17.58
C SER A 476 15.51 -16.47 18.26
N CYS A 477 15.29 -15.43 19.07
CA CYS A 477 13.99 -15.12 19.69
C CYS A 477 12.84 -14.92 18.68
N PHE A 478 13.17 -14.85 17.39
CA PHE A 478 12.26 -14.68 16.28
C PHE A 478 11.68 -16.00 15.75
N ARG A 479 12.35 -17.14 15.98
CA ARG A 479 11.93 -18.46 15.51
C ARG A 479 10.49 -18.84 15.89
N PRO A 480 10.01 -18.60 17.13
CA PRO A 480 8.64 -18.93 17.51
C PRO A 480 7.57 -18.19 16.67
N LEU A 481 7.87 -16.97 16.22
CA LEU A 481 6.95 -16.22 15.36
C LEU A 481 6.85 -16.86 13.97
N LEU A 482 7.97 -17.30 13.43
CA LEU A 482 8.03 -17.91 12.10
C LEU A 482 7.34 -19.26 12.05
N GLU A 483 7.49 -20.06 13.11
CA GLU A 483 6.84 -21.37 13.24
C GLU A 483 5.34 -21.24 13.53
N GLY A 484 4.95 -20.25 14.34
CA GLY A 484 3.55 -20.00 14.69
C GLY A 484 2.71 -19.33 13.60
N CYS A 485 3.34 -18.53 12.73
CA CYS A 485 2.67 -17.78 11.65
C CYS A 485 3.16 -18.20 10.26
N PRO A 486 2.99 -19.47 9.83
CA PRO A 486 3.55 -19.96 8.57
C PRO A 486 2.93 -19.30 7.33
N HIS A 487 1.68 -18.86 7.41
CA HIS A 487 0.94 -18.26 6.30
C HIS A 487 1.13 -16.73 6.16
N LEU A 488 2.14 -16.17 6.81
CA LEU A 488 2.42 -14.74 6.74
C LEU A 488 2.79 -14.34 5.31
N ALA A 489 1.97 -13.49 4.70
CA ALA A 489 2.13 -13.05 3.31
C ALA A 489 2.78 -11.66 3.20
N GLU A 490 2.69 -10.85 4.25
CA GLU A 490 3.20 -9.48 4.28
C GLU A 490 3.88 -9.18 5.62
N LEU A 491 5.15 -8.79 5.54
CA LEU A 491 5.95 -8.43 6.70
C LEU A 491 6.60 -7.05 6.49
N GLU A 492 6.46 -6.18 7.48
CA GLU A 492 7.17 -4.90 7.53
C GLU A 492 8.03 -4.82 8.80
N LEU A 493 9.33 -4.61 8.62
CA LEU A 493 10.28 -4.33 9.70
C LEU A 493 10.81 -2.90 9.51
N ILE A 494 10.33 -1.99 10.35
CA ILE A 494 10.57 -0.55 10.18
C ILE A 494 11.19 -0.01 11.47
N GLY A 495 12.37 0.61 11.41
CA GLY A 495 12.94 1.31 12.57
C GLY A 495 11.97 2.37 13.10
N ALA A 496 11.77 2.44 14.42
CA ALA A 496 10.70 3.25 15.02
C ALA A 496 10.73 4.74 14.62
N GLY A 497 11.93 5.31 14.43
CA GLY A 497 12.13 6.69 13.98
C GLY A 497 12.17 6.88 12.46
N PHE A 498 12.00 5.85 11.63
CA PHE A 498 12.18 5.97 10.18
C PHE A 498 11.21 6.99 9.55
N SER A 499 11.77 7.87 8.71
CA SER A 499 11.05 8.76 7.81
C SER A 499 11.66 8.62 6.42
N SER A 500 10.81 8.44 5.41
CA SER A 500 11.22 8.43 4.01
C SER A 500 11.73 9.79 3.55
N ALA A 501 12.75 9.78 2.69
CA ALA A 501 13.30 10.92 1.97
C ALA A 501 12.43 11.36 0.78
N MET A 502 11.44 10.54 0.39
CA MET A 502 10.41 10.89 -0.59
C MET A 502 9.10 11.30 0.12
N PRO A 503 8.93 12.59 0.45
CA PRO A 503 7.68 13.13 0.99
C PRO A 503 6.63 13.37 -0.10
N ARG A 504 5.35 13.54 0.28
CA ARG A 504 4.27 13.90 -0.67
C ARG A 504 4.29 15.38 -1.03
N ASN A 505 4.15 16.27 -0.03
CA ASN A 505 4.09 17.74 -0.18
C ASN A 505 5.09 18.50 0.70
N GLU A 506 5.95 17.79 1.43
CA GLU A 506 6.94 18.38 2.34
C GLU A 506 8.33 18.41 1.65
N PRO A 507 9.30 19.20 2.12
CA PRO A 507 10.65 19.16 1.56
C PRO A 507 11.33 17.82 1.83
N ALA A 508 12.08 17.33 0.83
CA ALA A 508 12.87 16.10 0.90
C ALA A 508 14.11 16.22 1.82
N ILE A 509 14.49 17.45 2.19
CA ILE A 509 15.62 17.74 3.08
C ILE A 509 15.19 17.49 4.53
N ARG A 510 15.62 16.37 5.11
CA ARG A 510 15.40 16.00 6.52
C ARG A 510 16.69 15.53 7.17
N LYS A 511 16.84 15.81 8.46
CA LYS A 511 17.87 15.18 9.29
C LYS A 511 17.49 13.72 9.51
N ASP A 512 18.45 12.82 9.32
CA ASP A 512 18.23 11.42 9.62
C ASP A 512 18.13 11.24 11.14
N PRO A 513 17.04 10.64 11.64
CA PRO A 513 16.90 10.37 13.05
C PRO A 513 17.94 9.33 13.49
N ALA A 514 18.43 9.47 14.72
CA ALA A 514 19.34 8.49 15.29
C ALA A 514 18.67 7.11 15.31
N ALA A 515 19.40 6.08 14.88
CA ALA A 515 18.90 4.72 14.93
C ALA A 515 18.82 4.24 16.39
N CYS A 516 17.78 3.46 16.70
CA CYS A 516 17.66 2.82 18.00
C CYS A 516 18.84 1.86 18.23
N PRO A 517 19.54 1.88 19.38
CA PRO A 517 20.65 0.97 19.65
C PRO A 517 20.31 -0.52 19.51
N TRP A 518 19.07 -0.91 19.86
CA TRP A 518 18.59 -2.29 19.71
C TRP A 518 18.41 -2.68 18.24
N SER A 519 18.06 -1.73 17.37
CA SER A 519 17.92 -1.99 15.93
C SER A 519 19.26 -2.31 15.25
N CYS A 520 20.39 -1.91 15.84
CA CYS A 520 21.73 -2.27 15.38
C CYS A 520 22.07 -3.75 15.57
N LEU A 521 21.37 -4.45 16.46
CA LEU A 521 21.54 -5.89 16.67
C LEU A 521 20.84 -6.72 15.58
N ILE A 522 20.00 -6.10 14.75
CA ILE A 522 19.29 -6.76 13.66
C ILE A 522 20.11 -6.60 12.38
N GLY A 523 20.79 -7.68 12.01
CA GLY A 523 21.67 -7.72 10.85
C GLY A 523 21.39 -8.87 9.91
N ASP A 524 22.40 -9.23 9.13
CA ASP A 524 22.32 -10.22 8.06
C ASP A 524 21.83 -11.60 8.56
N ALA A 525 22.25 -12.04 9.74
CA ALA A 525 21.82 -13.34 10.30
C ALA A 525 20.31 -13.39 10.57
N GLN A 526 19.73 -12.35 11.19
CA GLN A 526 18.30 -12.30 11.49
C GLN A 526 17.46 -12.21 10.21
N LEU A 527 17.94 -11.49 9.19
CA LEU A 527 17.27 -11.43 7.90
C LEU A 527 17.32 -12.77 7.16
N ALA A 528 18.39 -13.55 7.27
CA ALA A 528 18.47 -14.87 6.64
C ALA A 528 17.36 -15.82 7.13
N VAL A 529 17.00 -15.75 8.43
CA VAL A 529 15.95 -16.62 9.02
C VAL A 529 14.57 -16.34 8.40
N LEU A 530 14.32 -15.13 7.89
CA LEU A 530 13.07 -14.80 7.19
C LEU A 530 12.84 -15.65 5.94
N GLY A 531 13.89 -16.24 5.36
CA GLY A 531 13.79 -17.18 4.25
C GLY A 531 12.92 -18.41 4.55
N LYS A 532 12.59 -18.68 5.82
CA LYS A 532 11.66 -19.75 6.22
C LYS A 532 10.19 -19.45 5.89
N LEU A 533 9.82 -18.18 5.65
CA LEU A 533 8.45 -17.77 5.33
C LEU A 533 8.12 -18.01 3.86
N ARG A 534 7.75 -19.25 3.53
CA ARG A 534 7.52 -19.66 2.13
C ARG A 534 6.40 -18.90 1.41
N PHE A 535 5.40 -18.42 2.14
CA PHE A 535 4.26 -17.69 1.59
C PHE A 535 4.45 -16.17 1.55
N LEU A 536 5.63 -15.67 1.92
CA LEU A 536 5.91 -14.24 1.95
C LEU A 536 5.90 -13.64 0.55
N ARG A 537 4.95 -12.73 0.30
CA ARG A 537 4.77 -12.03 -0.98
C ARG A 537 5.21 -10.58 -0.93
N ARG A 538 5.13 -9.93 0.22
CA ARG A 538 5.48 -8.52 0.39
C ARG A 538 6.41 -8.34 1.57
N LEU A 539 7.55 -7.71 1.33
CA LEU A 539 8.55 -7.42 2.35
C LEU A 539 8.95 -5.95 2.31
N THR A 540 8.80 -5.28 3.45
CA THR A 540 9.30 -3.92 3.66
C THR A 540 10.36 -3.94 4.76
N LEU A 541 11.58 -3.52 4.42
CA LEU A 541 12.69 -3.38 5.35
C LEU A 541 13.13 -1.93 5.35
N ALA A 542 12.99 -1.24 6.48
CA ALA A 542 13.32 0.17 6.59
C ALA A 542 14.11 0.49 7.85
N HIS A 543 15.22 1.23 7.71
CA HIS A 543 16.06 1.71 8.81
C HIS A 543 16.63 0.55 9.66
N LEU A 544 17.43 -0.31 9.02
CA LEU A 544 18.09 -1.46 9.64
C LEU A 544 19.61 -1.26 9.62
N PRO A 545 20.19 -0.55 10.60
CA PRO A 545 21.62 -0.21 10.61
C PRO A 545 22.54 -1.42 10.77
N GLY A 546 22.04 -2.54 11.31
CA GLY A 546 22.83 -3.77 11.49
C GLY A 546 23.04 -4.59 10.21
N VAL A 547 22.42 -4.22 9.07
CA VAL A 547 22.61 -4.90 7.78
C VAL A 547 23.86 -4.34 7.11
N LEU A 548 24.98 -5.06 7.23
CA LEU A 548 26.28 -4.52 6.85
C LEU A 548 26.68 -4.90 5.43
N LYS A 549 26.52 -6.17 5.07
CA LYS A 549 26.95 -6.71 3.77
C LYS A 549 25.77 -7.10 2.88
N GLY A 550 24.58 -7.31 3.44
CA GLY A 550 23.39 -7.74 2.72
C GLY A 550 23.37 -9.23 2.40
N THR A 551 24.29 -10.03 2.93
CA THR A 551 24.33 -11.49 2.71
C THR A 551 23.08 -12.20 3.24
N GLY A 552 22.45 -11.63 4.28
CA GLY A 552 21.18 -12.14 4.79
C GLY A 552 20.03 -12.01 3.80
N LEU A 553 20.05 -10.97 2.97
CA LEU A 553 19.03 -10.74 1.95
C LEU A 553 19.09 -11.81 0.84
N ILE A 554 20.29 -12.29 0.51
CA ILE A 554 20.48 -13.36 -0.48
C ILE A 554 19.75 -14.62 -0.01
N GLN A 555 20.00 -15.03 1.23
CA GLN A 555 19.37 -16.21 1.83
C GLN A 555 17.86 -16.07 1.95
N LEU A 556 17.39 -14.88 2.32
CA LEU A 556 15.97 -14.55 2.33
C LEU A 556 15.36 -14.75 0.93
N ALA A 557 15.96 -14.16 -0.11
CA ALA A 557 15.49 -14.28 -1.48
C ALA A 557 15.57 -15.72 -2.02
N GLN A 558 16.53 -16.51 -1.53
CA GLN A 558 16.63 -17.92 -1.85
C GLN A 558 15.47 -18.74 -1.25
N GLY A 559 15.03 -18.44 -0.02
CA GLY A 559 13.90 -19.11 0.63
C GLY A 559 12.52 -18.62 0.18
N CYS A 560 12.36 -17.30 0.01
CA CYS A 560 11.07 -16.65 -0.32
C CYS A 560 10.87 -16.53 -1.84
N LYS A 561 10.62 -17.66 -2.53
CA LYS A 561 10.47 -17.69 -4.00
C LYS A 561 9.25 -16.94 -4.54
N ASP A 562 8.21 -16.78 -3.72
CA ASP A 562 6.95 -16.11 -4.08
C ASP A 562 6.95 -14.60 -3.83
N LEU A 563 8.12 -13.99 -3.57
CA LEU A 563 8.23 -12.57 -3.28
C LEU A 563 7.82 -11.72 -4.50
N GLN A 564 6.76 -10.92 -4.33
CA GLN A 564 6.17 -10.08 -5.37
C GLN A 564 6.46 -8.59 -5.16
N ALA A 565 6.60 -8.12 -3.92
CA ALA A 565 6.96 -6.74 -3.62
C ALA A 565 8.10 -6.66 -2.63
N LEU A 566 9.13 -5.89 -2.97
CA LEU A 566 10.29 -5.64 -2.13
C LEU A 566 10.49 -4.12 -1.98
N SER A 567 10.40 -3.63 -0.74
CA SER A 567 10.67 -2.24 -0.40
C SER A 567 11.84 -2.17 0.57
N LEU A 568 12.97 -1.65 0.13
CA LEU A 568 14.18 -1.46 0.93
C LEU A 568 14.41 0.02 1.16
N ALA A 569 14.61 0.42 2.42
CA ALA A 569 14.92 1.80 2.77
C ALA A 569 16.01 1.90 3.85
N ASN A 570 17.05 2.70 3.63
CA ASN A 570 18.07 3.02 4.65
C ASN A 570 18.63 1.76 5.35
N LEU A 571 19.20 0.83 4.57
CA LEU A 571 19.84 -0.37 5.11
C LEU A 571 21.32 -0.09 5.41
N GLY A 572 21.78 -0.53 6.57
CA GLY A 572 23.17 -0.36 6.98
C GLY A 572 23.58 1.09 7.19
N SER A 573 24.79 1.42 6.74
CA SER A 573 25.35 2.77 6.84
C SER A 573 24.66 3.74 5.89
N LEU A 574 24.19 4.88 6.42
CA LEU A 574 23.65 5.97 5.60
C LEU A 574 24.73 6.76 4.84
N LYS A 575 26.01 6.55 5.17
CA LYS A 575 27.13 7.25 4.53
C LYS A 575 27.72 6.50 3.34
N THR A 576 27.56 5.17 3.33
CA THR A 576 28.23 4.29 2.36
C THR A 576 27.33 3.10 2.05
N VAL A 577 27.14 2.79 0.76
CA VAL A 577 26.36 1.62 0.33
C VAL A 577 27.28 0.42 0.14
N ASN A 578 27.26 -0.52 1.08
CA ASN A 578 28.15 -1.70 1.08
C ASN A 578 27.47 -2.98 0.59
N TYR A 579 26.16 -2.96 0.35
CA TYR A 579 25.37 -4.15 0.02
C TYR A 579 24.95 -4.21 -1.46
N THR A 580 25.48 -3.35 -2.33
CA THR A 580 25.09 -3.28 -3.75
C THR A 580 25.28 -4.60 -4.49
N GLN A 581 26.39 -5.31 -4.25
CA GLN A 581 26.65 -6.61 -4.86
C GLN A 581 25.64 -7.66 -4.38
N ALA A 582 25.38 -7.73 -3.07
CA ALA A 582 24.38 -8.63 -2.53
C ALA A 582 22.97 -8.32 -3.06
N LEU A 583 22.63 -7.03 -3.24
CA LEU A 583 21.37 -6.63 -3.86
C LEU A 583 21.25 -7.11 -5.30
N GLN A 584 22.32 -7.01 -6.09
CA GLN A 584 22.33 -7.53 -7.47
C GLN A 584 22.07 -9.04 -7.50
N GLU A 585 22.69 -9.80 -6.59
CA GLU A 585 22.46 -11.25 -6.45
C GLU A 585 21.03 -11.57 -6.01
N VAL A 586 20.48 -10.83 -5.04
CA VAL A 586 19.08 -10.95 -4.59
C VAL A 586 18.11 -10.81 -5.75
N LEU A 587 18.32 -9.81 -6.62
CA LEU A 587 17.43 -9.56 -7.77
C LEU A 587 17.42 -10.71 -8.78
N VAL A 588 18.51 -11.47 -8.90
CA VAL A 588 18.55 -12.67 -9.75
C VAL A 588 17.66 -13.78 -9.19
N HIS A 589 17.55 -13.91 -7.87
CA HIS A 589 16.71 -14.91 -7.22
C HIS A 589 15.21 -14.56 -7.20
N CYS A 590 14.88 -13.27 -7.20
CA CYS A 590 13.50 -12.76 -7.09
C CYS A 590 12.72 -12.79 -8.42
N THR A 591 12.54 -13.96 -9.02
CA THR A 591 11.88 -14.10 -10.34
C THR A 591 10.39 -13.71 -10.38
N GLN A 592 9.73 -13.70 -9.22
CA GLN A 592 8.32 -13.34 -9.06
C GLN A 592 8.09 -11.85 -8.77
N LEU A 593 9.16 -11.06 -8.67
CA LEU A 593 9.11 -9.66 -8.27
C LEU A 593 8.31 -8.84 -9.28
N ARG A 594 7.30 -8.14 -8.78
CA ARG A 594 6.44 -7.20 -9.51
C ARG A 594 6.76 -5.76 -9.14
N ASP A 595 7.07 -5.52 -7.87
CA ASP A 595 7.26 -4.18 -7.34
C ASP A 595 8.61 -4.08 -6.61
N LEU A 596 9.45 -3.16 -7.04
CA LEU A 596 10.70 -2.83 -6.37
C LEU A 596 10.72 -1.36 -6.00
N ARG A 597 10.85 -1.09 -4.70
CA ARG A 597 11.16 0.25 -4.17
C ARG A 597 12.50 0.19 -3.46
N LEU A 598 13.45 1.02 -3.89
CA LEU A 598 14.75 1.16 -3.25
C LEU A 598 14.98 2.61 -2.85
N GLU A 599 15.17 2.84 -1.56
CA GLU A 599 15.51 4.12 -0.99
C GLU A 599 16.83 4.03 -0.23
N GLN A 600 17.90 4.58 -0.78
CA GLN A 600 19.21 4.52 -0.13
C GLN A 600 20.04 5.76 -0.50
N PRO A 601 20.59 6.52 0.45
CA PRO A 601 21.52 7.59 0.16
C PRO A 601 22.78 7.08 -0.56
N TYR A 602 23.33 7.90 -1.47
CA TYR A 602 24.54 7.60 -2.24
C TYR A 602 24.46 6.33 -3.11
N PHE A 603 23.26 5.87 -3.45
CA PHE A 603 23.08 4.71 -4.30
C PHE A 603 23.45 5.02 -5.76
N ASN A 604 24.22 4.11 -6.38
CA ASN A 604 24.63 4.20 -7.79
C ASN A 604 23.88 3.16 -8.62
N ALA A 605 22.90 3.61 -9.41
CA ALA A 605 22.18 2.78 -10.38
C ALA A 605 23.00 2.64 -11.67
N ASN A 606 23.98 1.72 -11.64
CA ASN A 606 24.87 1.42 -12.75
C ASN A 606 24.33 0.31 -13.68
N ALA A 607 25.06 0.00 -14.75
CA ALA A 607 24.71 -1.04 -15.72
C ALA A 607 24.48 -2.41 -15.07
N ALA A 608 25.39 -2.85 -14.19
CA ALA A 608 25.28 -4.13 -13.49
C ALA A 608 23.99 -4.24 -12.65
N PHE A 609 23.54 -3.14 -12.04
CA PHE A 609 22.26 -3.11 -11.34
C PHE A 609 21.06 -3.30 -12.29
N PHE A 610 21.04 -2.61 -13.43
CA PHE A 610 19.96 -2.77 -14.42
C PHE A 610 19.99 -4.12 -15.14
N GLU A 611 21.16 -4.72 -15.30
CA GLU A 611 21.33 -6.09 -15.79
C GLU A 611 20.77 -7.12 -14.79
N ALA A 612 21.07 -6.96 -13.50
CA ALA A 612 20.47 -7.78 -12.45
C ALA A 612 18.94 -7.64 -12.44
N LEU A 613 18.41 -6.42 -12.50
CA LEU A 613 16.97 -6.17 -12.57
C LEU A 613 16.28 -6.85 -13.76
N ALA A 614 16.97 -7.00 -14.89
CA ALA A 614 16.39 -7.63 -16.06
C ALA A 614 16.07 -9.13 -15.87
N HIS A 615 16.58 -9.77 -14.82
CA HIS A 615 16.20 -11.14 -14.44
C HIS A 615 14.79 -11.19 -13.86
N CYS A 616 14.29 -10.08 -13.30
CA CYS A 616 12.93 -9.95 -12.79
C CYS A 616 11.92 -9.72 -13.95
N ARG A 617 11.64 -10.75 -14.75
CA ARG A 617 10.77 -10.64 -15.95
C ARG A 617 9.32 -10.19 -15.64
N ARG A 618 8.86 -10.40 -14.40
CA ARG A 618 7.52 -10.01 -13.93
C ARG A 618 7.46 -8.60 -13.34
N LEU A 619 8.57 -7.85 -13.37
CA LEU A 619 8.64 -6.52 -12.79
C LEU A 619 7.70 -5.56 -13.51
N ARG A 620 6.75 -5.01 -12.77
CA ARG A 620 5.75 -4.04 -13.21
C ARG A 620 6.13 -2.63 -12.78
N ARG A 621 6.70 -2.46 -11.58
CA ARG A 621 6.92 -1.15 -10.98
C ARG A 621 8.30 -1.03 -10.37
N LEU A 622 9.01 0.01 -10.77
CA LEU A 622 10.33 0.35 -10.26
C LEU A 622 10.32 1.76 -9.68
N CYS A 623 10.68 1.89 -8.41
CA CYS A 623 10.88 3.17 -7.73
C CYS A 623 12.29 3.24 -7.12
N LEU A 624 13.10 4.18 -7.60
CA LEU A 624 14.44 4.45 -7.05
C LEU A 624 14.44 5.83 -6.40
N VAL A 625 14.86 5.91 -5.14
CA VAL A 625 14.96 7.15 -4.36
C VAL A 625 16.36 7.20 -3.77
N SER A 626 17.15 8.22 -4.08
CA SER A 626 18.51 8.33 -3.55
C SER A 626 18.95 9.78 -3.40
N ARG A 627 19.17 10.21 -2.16
CA ARG A 627 19.88 11.46 -1.86
C ARG A 627 21.34 11.32 -2.30
N HIS A 628 21.80 12.22 -3.15
CA HIS A 628 23.16 12.19 -3.72
C HIS A 628 23.50 10.88 -4.46
N GLY A 629 22.48 10.16 -4.97
CA GLY A 629 22.73 9.00 -5.83
C GLY A 629 23.21 9.40 -7.22
N THR A 630 23.59 8.43 -8.02
CA THR A 630 23.88 8.61 -9.44
C THR A 630 23.21 7.50 -10.26
N PHE A 631 22.99 7.73 -11.55
CA PHE A 631 22.46 6.72 -12.46
C PHE A 631 23.14 6.80 -13.83
N GLN A 632 23.17 5.68 -14.55
CA GLN A 632 23.65 5.61 -15.94
C GLN A 632 22.46 5.67 -16.91
N PRO A 633 22.28 6.78 -17.67
CA PRO A 633 21.10 6.99 -18.51
C PRO A 633 20.91 5.92 -19.59
N ALA A 634 22.00 5.50 -20.25
CA ALA A 634 21.95 4.50 -21.32
C ALA A 634 21.50 3.12 -20.81
N ALA A 635 22.00 2.70 -19.65
CA ALA A 635 21.61 1.42 -19.03
C ALA A 635 20.14 1.44 -18.58
N ALA A 636 19.69 2.54 -17.97
CA ALA A 636 18.29 2.72 -17.59
C ALA A 636 17.37 2.68 -18.82
N ALA A 637 17.73 3.37 -19.90
CA ALA A 637 16.97 3.38 -21.15
C ALA A 637 16.85 1.98 -21.75
N ALA A 638 17.97 1.26 -21.89
CA ALA A 638 18.00 -0.10 -22.43
C ALA A 638 17.17 -1.08 -21.60
N PHE A 639 17.19 -0.95 -20.26
CA PHE A 639 16.38 -1.77 -19.37
C PHE A 639 14.88 -1.54 -19.56
N VAL A 640 14.42 -0.29 -19.58
CA VAL A 640 12.99 0.04 -19.72
C VAL A 640 12.45 -0.36 -21.10
N GLN A 641 13.26 -0.22 -22.14
CA GLN A 641 12.92 -0.66 -23.50
C GLN A 641 12.77 -2.18 -23.60
N ARG A 642 13.66 -2.94 -22.97
CA ARG A 642 13.59 -4.41 -22.93
C ARG A 642 12.47 -4.95 -22.03
N SER A 643 12.11 -4.21 -20.98
CA SER A 643 11.12 -4.64 -19.99
C SER A 643 9.70 -4.27 -20.42
N THR A 644 9.08 -5.13 -21.22
CA THR A 644 7.73 -4.91 -21.77
C THR A 644 6.62 -4.97 -20.72
N SER A 645 6.83 -5.70 -19.62
CA SER A 645 5.88 -5.84 -18.50
C SER A 645 5.86 -4.62 -17.56
N LEU A 646 6.84 -3.72 -17.68
CA LEU A 646 6.94 -2.54 -16.82
C LEU A 646 5.77 -1.57 -17.13
N ILE A 647 5.10 -1.08 -16.10
CA ILE A 647 4.00 -0.11 -16.22
C ILE A 647 4.37 1.23 -15.58
N MET A 648 5.36 1.22 -14.69
CA MET A 648 5.84 2.43 -14.04
C MET A 648 7.35 2.34 -13.73
N CYS A 649 8.04 3.45 -13.99
CA CYS A 649 9.46 3.65 -13.66
C CYS A 649 9.65 5.06 -13.10
N HIS A 650 9.80 5.19 -11.79
CA HIS A 650 10.11 6.47 -11.14
C HIS A 650 11.51 6.46 -10.55
N MET A 651 12.31 7.47 -10.92
CA MET A 651 13.69 7.62 -10.49
C MET A 651 13.89 9.03 -9.91
N PHE A 652 13.98 9.10 -8.58
CA PHE A 652 14.28 10.30 -7.79
C PHE A 652 15.70 10.22 -7.24
N MET A 653 16.69 10.50 -8.08
CA MET A 653 18.11 10.30 -7.78
C MET A 653 18.90 11.61 -7.84
N GLY A 654 20.20 11.56 -7.50
CA GLY A 654 21.10 12.68 -7.74
C GLY A 654 21.51 12.75 -9.22
N GLY A 655 21.41 13.94 -9.80
CA GLY A 655 21.68 14.21 -11.21
C GLY A 655 21.25 15.63 -11.55
N THR A 656 21.73 16.17 -12.67
CA THR A 656 21.26 17.48 -13.14
C THR A 656 19.82 17.36 -13.64
N LEU A 657 19.04 18.44 -13.50
CA LEU A 657 17.67 18.49 -14.03
C LEU A 657 17.64 18.20 -15.55
N ALA A 658 18.64 18.70 -16.28
CA ALA A 658 18.80 18.47 -17.71
C ALA A 658 18.98 16.99 -18.05
N ALA A 659 19.86 16.27 -17.33
CA ALA A 659 20.08 14.84 -17.56
C ALA A 659 18.82 14.01 -17.25
N CYS A 660 18.12 14.34 -16.16
CA CYS A 660 16.88 13.68 -15.77
C CYS A 660 15.77 13.87 -16.84
N LYS A 661 15.54 15.13 -17.26
CA LYS A 661 14.56 15.46 -18.30
C LYS A 661 14.92 14.85 -19.65
N ALA A 662 16.20 14.80 -20.02
CA ALA A 662 16.66 14.16 -21.25
C ALA A 662 16.32 12.67 -21.26
N LEU A 663 16.65 11.93 -20.19
CA LEU A 663 16.31 10.50 -20.09
C LEU A 663 14.80 10.27 -20.12
N GLN A 664 14.02 11.04 -19.35
CA GLN A 664 12.56 10.93 -19.34
C GLN A 664 11.98 11.16 -20.73
N LYS A 665 12.44 12.19 -21.45
CA LYS A 665 12.00 12.49 -22.81
C LYS A 665 12.33 11.34 -23.77
N THR A 666 13.57 10.84 -23.76
CA THR A 666 13.96 9.70 -24.61
C THR A 666 13.08 8.47 -24.39
N LEU A 667 12.72 8.18 -23.14
CA LEU A 667 11.84 7.05 -22.80
C LEU A 667 10.40 7.27 -23.29
N LEU A 668 9.84 8.45 -23.07
CA LEU A 668 8.47 8.76 -23.48
C LEU A 668 8.33 8.84 -25.01
N ASP A 669 9.27 9.47 -25.70
CA ASP A 669 9.25 9.59 -27.17
C ASP A 669 9.33 8.21 -27.85
N SER A 670 10.07 7.26 -27.26
CA SER A 670 10.24 5.91 -27.83
C SER A 670 9.12 4.92 -27.47
N LEU A 671 8.46 5.08 -26.31
CA LEU A 671 7.54 4.05 -25.78
C LEU A 671 6.08 4.48 -25.64
N SER A 672 5.77 5.78 -25.62
CA SER A 672 4.40 6.25 -25.35
C SER A 672 3.36 5.77 -26.37
N ALA A 673 3.73 5.66 -27.64
CA ALA A 673 2.84 5.17 -28.70
C ALA A 673 2.48 3.68 -28.56
N SER A 674 3.45 2.84 -28.17
CA SER A 674 3.22 1.40 -27.98
C SER A 674 2.69 1.07 -26.58
N ARG A 675 2.99 1.91 -25.59
CA ARG A 675 2.67 1.71 -24.17
C ARG A 675 2.09 3.00 -23.59
N PRO A 676 0.85 3.38 -23.96
CA PRO A 676 0.24 4.63 -23.52
C PRO A 676 0.03 4.70 -21.99
N ALA A 677 -0.07 3.53 -21.36
CA ALA A 677 -0.21 3.41 -19.91
C ALA A 677 1.11 3.53 -19.14
N LEU A 678 2.28 3.51 -19.80
CA LEU A 678 3.59 3.55 -19.11
C LEU A 678 3.83 4.90 -18.44
N SER A 679 3.99 4.90 -17.12
CA SER A 679 4.35 6.10 -16.34
C SER A 679 5.85 6.17 -16.10
N VAL A 680 6.51 7.20 -16.64
CA VAL A 680 7.95 7.43 -16.45
C VAL A 680 8.16 8.80 -15.82
N VAL A 681 8.85 8.82 -14.68
CA VAL A 681 9.25 10.05 -14.00
C VAL A 681 10.71 9.95 -13.62
N VAL A 682 11.55 10.82 -14.16
CA VAL A 682 12.96 10.93 -13.79
C VAL A 682 13.20 12.35 -13.34
N TYR A 683 13.49 12.55 -12.06
CA TYR A 683 13.57 13.89 -11.49
C TYR A 683 14.60 13.98 -10.35
N PRO A 684 15.33 15.09 -10.18
CA PRO A 684 16.26 15.22 -9.06
C PRO A 684 15.50 15.31 -7.73
N LEU A 685 15.85 14.46 -6.75
CA LEU A 685 15.15 14.37 -5.46
C LEU A 685 15.18 15.67 -4.64
N LEU A 686 16.24 16.46 -4.76
CA LEU A 686 16.45 17.67 -3.95
C LEU A 686 16.07 18.96 -4.68
N HIS A 687 15.35 18.88 -5.80
CA HIS A 687 14.91 20.04 -6.57
C HIS A 687 13.63 20.65 -5.98
N GLU A 688 13.52 21.98 -6.00
CA GLU A 688 12.42 22.73 -5.36
C GLU A 688 11.05 22.39 -5.94
N ASP A 689 10.96 22.24 -7.27
CA ASP A 689 9.72 21.91 -7.98
C ASP A 689 9.27 20.44 -7.87
N LEU A 690 9.95 19.60 -7.07
CA LEU A 690 9.59 18.18 -6.96
C LEU A 690 8.12 17.98 -6.55
N SER A 691 7.59 18.84 -5.68
CA SER A 691 6.19 18.77 -5.23
C SER A 691 5.20 18.93 -6.38
N HIS A 692 5.49 19.79 -7.36
CA HIS A 692 4.67 19.94 -8.57
C HIS A 692 4.69 18.68 -9.42
N VAL A 693 5.88 18.08 -9.60
CA VAL A 693 6.02 16.81 -10.33
C VAL A 693 5.22 15.71 -9.67
N ILE A 694 5.29 15.59 -8.33
CA ILE A 694 4.54 14.57 -7.57
C ILE A 694 3.02 14.70 -7.78
N ARG A 695 2.50 15.93 -7.87
CA ARG A 695 1.06 16.19 -8.08
C ARG A 695 0.56 15.78 -9.46
N GLU A 696 1.42 15.80 -10.48
CA GLU A 696 1.07 15.38 -11.84
C GLU A 696 1.09 13.86 -12.03
N MET A 697 1.65 13.12 -11.06
CA MET A 697 1.76 11.67 -11.15
C MET A 697 0.41 10.99 -10.95
N PRO A 698 0.14 9.88 -11.65
CA PRO A 698 -1.04 9.09 -11.39
C PRO A 698 -1.09 8.62 -9.93
N LEU A 699 -2.16 8.99 -9.22
CA LEU A 699 -2.33 8.72 -7.79
C LEU A 699 -2.19 7.23 -7.43
N CYS A 700 -2.63 6.34 -8.32
CA CYS A 700 -2.47 4.89 -8.13
C CYS A 700 -0.98 4.50 -7.95
N HIS A 701 -0.08 4.98 -8.79
CA HIS A 701 1.36 4.71 -8.67
C HIS A 701 2.00 5.45 -7.50
N LEU A 702 1.48 6.63 -7.18
CA LEU A 702 1.97 7.43 -6.06
C LEU A 702 1.72 6.70 -4.72
N ASP A 703 0.50 6.22 -4.50
CA ASP A 703 0.09 5.54 -3.27
C ASP A 703 0.59 4.09 -3.17
N GLU A 704 0.70 3.38 -4.29
CA GLU A 704 1.05 1.97 -4.27
C GLU A 704 2.53 1.67 -4.23
N ILE A 705 3.40 2.62 -4.59
CA ILE A 705 4.85 2.37 -4.54
C ILE A 705 5.70 3.61 -4.27
N THR A 706 5.36 4.76 -4.84
CA THR A 706 6.28 5.91 -4.80
C THR A 706 6.44 6.46 -3.38
N LEU A 707 5.31 6.70 -2.69
CA LEU A 707 5.31 7.12 -1.30
C LEU A 707 5.54 5.93 -0.39
N PHE A 708 6.45 6.10 0.57
CA PHE A 708 6.62 5.12 1.63
C PHE A 708 5.45 5.22 2.61
N LYS A 709 4.68 4.15 2.73
CA LYS A 709 3.65 3.99 3.75
C LYS A 709 3.54 2.53 4.18
N SER A 710 3.19 2.34 5.45
CA SER A 710 2.87 1.02 5.98
C SER A 710 1.52 0.58 5.41
N ARG A 711 1.46 -0.62 4.84
CA ARG A 711 0.25 -1.18 4.21
C ARG A 711 -0.54 -2.06 5.17
N VAL A 712 0.09 -2.46 6.27
CA VAL A 712 -0.51 -3.35 7.27
C VAL A 712 -1.59 -2.59 8.06
N ALA A 713 -2.83 -3.08 7.97
CA ALA A 713 -4.00 -2.55 8.67
C ALA A 713 -4.26 -1.04 8.46
N GLU A 714 -3.83 -0.46 7.33
CA GLU A 714 -4.04 0.98 7.04
C GLU A 714 -5.45 1.27 6.50
N GLU A 715 -6.05 0.33 5.77
CA GLU A 715 -7.36 0.47 5.17
C GLU A 715 -8.29 -0.68 5.64
N PRO A 716 -9.59 -0.40 5.83
CA PRO A 716 -10.56 -1.45 6.12
C PRO A 716 -10.51 -2.51 5.01
N PRO A 717 -10.68 -3.80 5.35
CA PRO A 717 -10.81 -4.80 4.29
C PRO A 717 -11.99 -4.37 3.43
N LEU A 718 -11.82 -4.35 2.10
CA LEU A 718 -12.89 -3.97 1.18
C LEU A 718 -14.15 -4.73 1.58
N LEU A 719 -15.18 -4.01 2.06
CA LEU A 719 -16.53 -4.56 2.28
C LEU A 719 -17.19 -5.04 0.98
N VAL A 720 -16.43 -5.05 -0.12
CA VAL A 720 -16.83 -5.39 -1.49
C VAL A 720 -16.67 -6.89 -1.76
N GLU A 721 -15.90 -7.65 -0.96
CA GLU A 721 -15.79 -9.10 -1.17
C GLU A 721 -17.01 -9.90 -0.71
N GLU A 722 -17.94 -9.32 0.04
CA GLU A 722 -19.25 -9.94 0.34
C GLU A 722 -20.22 -9.88 -0.87
N ALA A 723 -19.84 -9.26 -1.99
CA ALA A 723 -20.63 -9.29 -3.24
C ALA A 723 -20.12 -10.30 -4.28
N ARG A 724 -19.16 -11.17 -3.91
CA ARG A 724 -18.67 -12.29 -4.74
C ARG A 724 -19.16 -13.66 -4.28
N ALA A 725 -20.03 -13.69 -3.28
CA ALA A 725 -20.74 -14.88 -2.83
C ALA A 725 -22.23 -14.52 -2.73
N ASP A 726 -22.86 -14.37 -3.90
CA ASP A 726 -24.26 -14.69 -4.19
C ASP A 726 -24.43 -14.74 -5.72
#